data_AF-A0AAX7TK14-F1
#
_entry.id   AF-A0AAX7TK14-F1
#
_cell.length_a   1.000
_cell.length_b   1.000
_cell.length_c   1.000
_cell.angle_alpha   90.00
_cell.angle_beta   90.00
_cell.angle_gamma   90.00
#
_symmetry.space_group_name_H-M   'P 1'
#
loop_
_entity.id
_entity.type
_entity.pdbx_description
1 polymer ?
#
loop_
_entity_poly.entity_id
_entity_poly.type
_entity_poly.pdbx_seq_one_letter_code
_entity_poly.pdbx_strand_id
1 'polypeptide(L)'
;PVRAWPSQSSLLKERPASSASQTSTVVNERLQELVRMFKERTEKAKEKLIDPDSSDEDSIITCESPPPQPPAPHGTEEEQPGRCCKVKTPRWIRACVRFRFPASIDPFTNLMYVLWMFLVSLAWNWNVWFIPVRWAFPYQTPDNIHYWLLTDYLCDLIYILDIAVFQPRLQFVRGGDIVCDQKEMRKNYMKTKLSSQFQILSSTNMFLPYLQIKSFFEFNDRLEAILTKAYIYRVIRTTTYLLYCLHFNACLYYWISDFIGLGLTQWVYNGEGNSYIRCYYFAVKTLITIGGLPDPTTLSEIIFQLINYFIGVFAFSIMIGQMRDVVGAATASQTYYRSCMDSTIKYMSSYRIPRDVQNRVKTWYNYTWQSQGMLDEQELLNQLPDKMRLDIAIDVSYSIVSKVPLFQGCDRQMIFDMLKSLRSVVYLPGDYVCKKGEVGREMYIIKAGEVQVVGGPDGKTVFVTLRAGSVFGEISLLAVGGGNRRTANVIAHGFANLFILDKKDLNEILVHYPESKKLLRKKARKMLNKGKKPEPKEEAKEPPLVPAAPVRAETPKLLKAALEMTERSSGLKGALAKVKEKTNKSSISLQPSISSPLPPPSPASSLEPDREVDTPSPMSAGSPTFRSASRCRYSAMPQSPSECHSDTVTKEPISDDEGNGKRKEKKS
;
A
#
# COMPACT_ATOMS: atom_id res chain seq x y z
N PRO A 1 -26.91 2.18 -86.18
CA PRO A 1 -28.27 2.46 -85.62
C PRO A 1 -28.20 2.64 -84.10
N VAL A 2 -29.08 3.43 -83.49
CA VAL A 2 -28.96 3.89 -82.09
C VAL A 2 -29.72 2.98 -81.12
N ARG A 3 -29.12 2.70 -79.95
CA ARG A 3 -29.76 2.48 -78.63
C ARG A 3 -28.69 2.78 -77.55
N ALA A 4 -28.66 3.95 -76.92
CA ALA A 4 -29.60 4.51 -75.93
C ALA A 4 -29.40 3.93 -74.51
N TRP A 5 -29.07 4.80 -73.56
CA TRP A 5 -28.82 4.47 -72.14
C TRP A 5 -30.13 4.37 -71.33
N PRO A 6 -30.24 3.44 -70.37
CA PRO A 6 -31.20 3.52 -69.26
C PRO A 6 -30.78 4.54 -68.18
N SER A 7 -31.70 4.89 -67.28
CA SER A 7 -31.60 6.04 -66.38
C SER A 7 -30.83 5.82 -65.07
N GLN A 8 -30.37 6.93 -64.48
CA GLN A 8 -29.41 7.03 -63.37
C GLN A 8 -30.02 6.74 -61.97
N SER A 9 -31.06 5.89 -61.86
CA SER A 9 -31.94 5.81 -60.69
C SER A 9 -31.79 4.55 -59.80
N SER A 10 -30.91 3.59 -60.14
CA SER A 10 -30.84 2.28 -59.49
C SER A 10 -29.60 2.01 -58.61
N LEU A 11 -28.63 2.93 -58.55
CA LEU A 11 -27.33 2.75 -57.86
C LEU A 11 -27.17 3.62 -56.59
N LEU A 12 -28.25 3.81 -55.83
CA LEU A 12 -28.26 4.61 -54.59
C LEU A 12 -28.84 3.85 -53.37
N LYS A 13 -28.42 2.60 -53.20
CA LYS A 13 -28.46 1.88 -51.91
C LYS A 13 -27.07 1.42 -51.51
N GLU A 14 -26.85 1.36 -50.20
CA GLU A 14 -25.66 0.80 -49.55
C GLU A 14 -24.32 1.51 -49.83
N ARG A 15 -24.18 2.71 -49.24
CA ARG A 15 -22.88 3.14 -48.69
C ARG A 15 -22.85 2.81 -47.19
N PRO A 16 -21.82 2.12 -46.67
CA PRO A 16 -21.67 1.94 -45.23
C PRO A 16 -21.38 3.29 -44.56
N ALA A 17 -22.06 3.57 -43.44
CA ALA A 17 -21.86 4.82 -42.70
C ALA A 17 -20.50 4.82 -41.98
N SER A 18 -19.85 5.99 -41.94
CA SER A 18 -18.55 6.17 -41.26
C SER A 18 -18.63 5.74 -39.78
N SER A 19 -17.58 5.11 -39.26
CA SER A 19 -17.48 4.66 -37.87
C SER A 19 -17.69 5.79 -36.84
N ALA A 20 -17.40 7.04 -37.21
CA ALA A 20 -17.71 8.21 -36.37
C ALA A 20 -19.23 8.38 -36.11
N SER A 21 -20.08 7.97 -37.05
CA SER A 21 -21.55 8.05 -36.90
C SER A 21 -22.10 7.02 -35.91
N GLN A 22 -21.62 5.78 -35.97
CA GLN A 22 -22.03 4.70 -35.06
C GLN A 22 -21.62 4.99 -33.61
N THR A 23 -20.44 5.57 -33.39
CA THR A 23 -20.04 6.04 -32.06
C THR A 23 -20.97 7.15 -31.55
N SER A 24 -21.39 8.07 -32.44
CA SER A 24 -22.33 9.14 -32.07
C SER A 24 -23.73 8.62 -31.72
N THR A 25 -24.26 7.62 -32.44
CA THR A 25 -25.57 7.03 -32.10
C THR A 25 -25.53 6.30 -30.76
N VAL A 26 -24.50 5.47 -30.50
CA VAL A 26 -24.34 4.76 -29.22
C VAL A 26 -24.17 5.72 -28.04
N VAL A 27 -23.44 6.83 -28.21
CA VAL A 27 -23.33 7.89 -27.18
C VAL A 27 -24.68 8.55 -26.93
N ASN A 28 -25.47 8.85 -27.96
CA ASN A 28 -26.81 9.42 -27.81
C ASN A 28 -27.80 8.46 -27.13
N GLU A 29 -27.77 7.16 -27.45
CA GLU A 29 -28.59 6.15 -26.77
C GLU A 29 -28.27 6.08 -25.27
N ARG A 30 -26.98 6.08 -24.90
CA ARG A 30 -26.55 6.12 -23.49
C ARG A 30 -26.91 7.42 -22.80
N LEU A 31 -26.90 8.55 -23.51
CA LEU A 31 -27.35 9.84 -22.98
C LEU A 31 -28.86 9.83 -22.72
N GLN A 32 -29.67 9.29 -23.63
CA GLN A 32 -31.11 9.12 -23.46
C GLN A 32 -31.45 8.14 -22.32
N GLU A 33 -30.69 7.05 -22.18
CA GLU A 33 -30.83 6.10 -21.07
C GLU A 33 -30.54 6.76 -19.72
N LEU A 34 -29.47 7.56 -19.62
CA LEU A 34 -29.15 8.38 -18.45
C LEU A 34 -30.25 9.40 -18.14
N VAL A 35 -30.75 10.14 -19.13
CA VAL A 35 -31.85 11.11 -18.97
C VAL A 35 -33.13 10.42 -18.50
N ARG A 36 -33.44 9.22 -19.02
CA ARG A 36 -34.57 8.40 -18.55
C ARG A 36 -34.42 8.01 -17.08
N MET A 37 -33.24 7.53 -16.66
CA MET A 37 -32.98 7.17 -15.26
C MET A 37 -33.03 8.39 -14.33
N PHE A 38 -32.56 9.55 -14.78
CA PHE A 38 -32.71 10.81 -14.03
C PHE A 38 -34.18 11.22 -13.92
N LYS A 39 -34.98 11.13 -14.99
CA LYS A 39 -36.42 11.43 -14.94
C LYS A 39 -37.15 10.48 -13.99
N GLU A 40 -36.85 9.19 -14.01
CA GLU A 40 -37.45 8.20 -13.09
C GLU A 40 -37.08 8.47 -11.62
N ARG A 41 -35.83 8.88 -11.34
CA ARG A 41 -35.42 9.36 -10.00
C ARG A 41 -36.19 10.61 -9.58
N THR A 42 -36.34 11.58 -10.47
CA THR A 42 -37.07 12.83 -10.17
C THR A 42 -38.55 12.57 -9.94
N GLU A 43 -39.20 11.69 -10.72
CA GLU A 43 -40.59 11.31 -10.49
C GLU A 43 -40.76 10.55 -9.17
N LYS A 44 -39.87 9.59 -8.82
CA LYS A 44 -39.90 8.92 -7.51
C LYS A 44 -39.66 9.86 -6.32
N ALA A 45 -38.79 10.86 -6.49
CA ALA A 45 -38.58 11.90 -5.48
C ALA A 45 -39.81 12.82 -5.36
N LYS A 46 -40.52 13.06 -6.46
CA LYS A 46 -41.76 13.84 -6.53
C LYS A 46 -42.97 13.09 -5.98
N GLU A 47 -43.09 11.78 -6.22
CA GLU A 47 -44.07 10.89 -5.55
C GLU A 47 -43.88 10.97 -4.02
N LYS A 48 -42.63 10.85 -3.54
CA LYS A 48 -42.25 11.07 -2.13
C LYS A 48 -42.50 12.49 -1.58
N LEU A 49 -42.87 13.46 -2.42
CA LEU A 49 -43.22 14.82 -2.01
C LEU A 49 -44.72 15.13 -2.24
N ILE A 50 -45.47 14.22 -2.85
CA ILE A 50 -46.90 14.33 -3.13
C ILE A 50 -47.74 13.53 -2.11
N ASP A 51 -47.17 12.49 -1.52
CA ASP A 51 -47.79 11.70 -0.45
C ASP A 51 -47.06 11.91 0.89
N PRO A 52 -47.43 12.95 1.67
CA PRO A 52 -46.79 13.29 2.94
C PRO A 52 -47.34 12.49 4.15
N ASP A 53 -48.39 11.68 3.97
CA ASP A 53 -49.23 11.18 5.07
C ASP A 53 -48.97 9.70 5.40
N SER A 54 -47.69 9.34 5.54
CA SER A 54 -47.24 8.03 6.07
C SER A 54 -46.14 8.16 7.13
N SER A 55 -46.57 8.53 8.34
CA SER A 55 -45.96 8.27 9.66
C SER A 55 -45.14 6.96 9.74
N ASP A 56 -43.94 6.84 10.33
CA ASP A 56 -43.00 7.79 10.98
C ASP A 56 -41.55 7.29 10.70
N GLU A 57 -40.42 7.97 10.97
CA GLU A 57 -40.04 9.31 11.49
C GLU A 57 -38.65 9.62 10.86
N ASP A 58 -38.26 10.89 10.66
CA ASP A 58 -36.88 11.23 10.27
C ASP A 58 -36.45 12.67 10.66
N SER A 59 -36.36 12.95 11.96
CA SER A 59 -35.93 14.25 12.49
C SER A 59 -34.41 14.48 12.43
N ILE A 60 -33.97 15.33 11.49
CA ILE A 60 -32.57 15.78 11.40
C ILE A 60 -32.24 16.71 12.58
N ILE A 61 -31.33 16.30 13.48
CA ILE A 61 -30.78 17.17 14.53
C ILE A 61 -29.23 17.15 14.50
N THR A 62 -28.65 18.35 14.38
CA THR A 62 -27.21 18.60 14.53
C THR A 62 -26.86 18.77 16.02
N CYS A 63 -25.65 18.37 16.44
CA CYS A 63 -25.25 18.40 17.85
C CYS A 63 -25.25 19.81 18.49
N GLU A 64 -25.98 19.98 19.58
CA GLU A 64 -25.69 20.96 20.64
C GLU A 64 -26.19 20.44 22.01
N SER A 65 -25.62 20.90 23.14
CA SER A 65 -25.84 20.27 24.46
C SER A 65 -26.03 21.28 25.63
N PRO A 66 -27.25 21.43 26.16
CA PRO A 66 -27.61 22.27 27.32
C PRO A 66 -27.80 21.48 28.65
N PRO A 67 -28.14 22.10 29.81
CA PRO A 67 -27.68 21.64 31.14
C PRO A 67 -28.66 20.81 32.02
N PRO A 68 -28.21 20.28 33.19
CA PRO A 68 -28.98 19.36 34.03
C PRO A 68 -29.66 19.99 35.27
N GLN A 69 -30.99 19.85 35.39
CA GLN A 69 -31.82 20.03 36.61
C GLN A 69 -33.12 19.16 36.49
N PRO A 70 -34.06 19.13 37.46
CA PRO A 70 -34.00 18.43 38.75
C PRO A 70 -35.10 17.32 38.89
N PRO A 71 -35.14 16.53 39.99
CA PRO A 71 -36.02 15.34 40.10
C PRO A 71 -37.30 15.51 40.96
N ALA A 72 -38.10 14.42 41.01
CA ALA A 72 -39.29 14.12 41.87
C ALA A 72 -40.68 14.43 41.26
N PRO A 73 -41.80 13.81 41.74
CA PRO A 73 -41.94 12.84 42.85
C PRO A 73 -42.56 11.47 42.47
N HIS A 74 -42.81 10.62 43.47
CA HIS A 74 -43.46 9.30 43.37
C HIS A 74 -44.99 9.34 43.62
N GLY A 75 -45.70 8.40 42.99
CA GLY A 75 -47.05 7.88 43.33
C GLY A 75 -47.28 6.67 42.42
N THR A 76 -47.28 5.41 42.85
CA THR A 76 -48.08 4.71 43.88
C THR A 76 -49.55 4.56 43.50
N GLU A 77 -49.86 3.43 42.84
CA GLU A 77 -51.14 2.72 42.97
C GLU A 77 -50.89 1.24 42.67
N GLU A 78 -51.65 0.34 43.31
CA GLU A 78 -51.45 -1.12 43.27
C GLU A 78 -52.54 -1.79 42.43
N GLU A 79 -52.17 -2.78 41.60
CA GLU A 79 -53.09 -3.88 41.31
C GLU A 79 -52.39 -5.19 40.91
N GLN A 80 -52.81 -6.28 41.54
CA GLN A 80 -52.49 -7.69 41.25
C GLN A 80 -53.55 -8.57 41.94
N PRO A 81 -53.78 -9.85 41.53
CA PRO A 81 -52.89 -10.69 40.72
C PRO A 81 -53.54 -11.41 39.53
N GLY A 82 -52.71 -11.79 38.53
CA GLY A 82 -53.06 -12.76 37.49
C GLY A 82 -51.94 -13.79 37.30
N ARG A 83 -52.08 -14.98 37.90
CA ARG A 83 -51.06 -16.05 37.80
C ARG A 83 -51.09 -16.72 36.42
N CYS A 84 -50.04 -16.52 35.64
CA CYS A 84 -49.57 -17.52 34.67
C CYS A 84 -48.03 -17.55 34.66
N CYS A 85 -47.44 -18.73 34.48
CA CYS A 85 -46.04 -19.01 34.82
C CYS A 85 -45.04 -18.43 33.82
N LYS A 86 -44.66 -17.15 34.01
CA LYS A 86 -43.53 -16.54 33.29
C LYS A 86 -42.21 -17.21 33.68
N VAL A 87 -41.75 -18.15 32.85
CA VAL A 87 -40.41 -18.75 32.91
C VAL A 87 -39.37 -17.63 32.93
N LYS A 88 -38.58 -17.55 34.01
CA LYS A 88 -37.56 -16.51 34.16
C LYS A 88 -36.39 -16.79 33.21
N THR A 89 -36.39 -16.13 32.06
CA THR A 89 -35.27 -16.18 31.10
C THR A 89 -33.96 -15.83 31.82
N PRO A 90 -32.94 -16.72 31.81
CA PRO A 90 -31.74 -16.56 32.61
C PRO A 90 -30.93 -15.34 32.18
N ARG A 91 -30.17 -14.78 33.14
CA ARG A 91 -29.45 -13.50 32.98
C ARG A 91 -28.52 -13.47 31.76
N TRP A 92 -27.92 -14.60 31.38
CA TRP A 92 -27.03 -14.69 30.21
C TRP A 92 -27.77 -14.48 28.89
N ILE A 93 -28.96 -15.07 28.68
CA ILE A 93 -29.79 -14.79 27.49
C ILE A 93 -30.17 -13.31 27.44
N ARG A 94 -30.49 -12.71 28.60
CA ARG A 94 -30.79 -11.26 28.67
C ARG A 94 -29.57 -10.36 28.42
N ALA A 95 -28.36 -10.88 28.62
CA ALA A 95 -27.11 -10.20 28.24
C ALA A 95 -26.80 -10.38 26.74
N CYS A 96 -27.01 -11.57 26.16
CA CYS A 96 -26.94 -11.78 24.72
C CYS A 96 -27.95 -10.92 23.95
N VAL A 97 -29.15 -10.71 24.48
CA VAL A 97 -30.15 -9.77 23.91
C VAL A 97 -29.73 -8.30 24.02
N ARG A 98 -28.79 -7.94 24.90
CA ARG A 98 -28.14 -6.61 24.89
C ARG A 98 -27.04 -6.48 23.83
N PHE A 99 -26.46 -7.59 23.36
CA PHE A 99 -25.70 -7.64 22.10
C PHE A 99 -26.69 -7.59 20.92
N ARG A 100 -27.32 -6.42 20.71
CA ARG A 100 -28.24 -6.20 19.60
C ARG A 100 -27.46 -6.13 18.29
N PHE A 101 -27.28 -7.29 17.64
CA PHE A 101 -26.64 -7.39 16.32
C PHE A 101 -27.18 -6.32 15.37
N PRO A 102 -26.30 -5.59 14.66
CA PRO A 102 -26.68 -4.42 13.87
C PRO A 102 -27.75 -4.76 12.81
N ALA A 103 -28.59 -3.77 12.52
CA ALA A 103 -29.75 -3.90 11.64
C ALA A 103 -29.35 -4.21 10.19
N SER A 104 -28.26 -3.61 9.74
CA SER A 104 -27.56 -3.91 8.48
C SER A 104 -26.06 -3.94 8.74
N ILE A 105 -25.32 -4.68 7.92
CA ILE A 105 -23.87 -4.85 8.02
C ILE A 105 -23.25 -4.29 6.74
N ASP A 106 -22.49 -3.21 6.86
CA ASP A 106 -21.60 -2.78 5.78
C ASP A 106 -20.48 -3.82 5.59
N PRO A 107 -20.36 -4.45 4.41
CA PRO A 107 -19.30 -5.40 4.13
C PRO A 107 -17.88 -4.78 4.11
N PHE A 108 -17.75 -3.45 3.96
CA PHE A 108 -16.46 -2.79 3.74
C PHE A 108 -15.80 -2.26 5.02
N THR A 109 -16.51 -1.50 5.86
CA THR A 109 -15.92 -0.87 7.06
C THR A 109 -16.07 -1.68 8.36
N ASN A 110 -16.99 -2.66 8.40
CA ASN A 110 -17.39 -3.25 9.67
C ASN A 110 -16.42 -4.34 10.17
N LEU A 111 -15.53 -3.98 11.09
CA LEU A 111 -14.56 -4.88 11.73
C LEU A 111 -15.20 -6.13 12.36
N MET A 112 -16.43 -6.04 12.89
CA MET A 112 -17.13 -7.19 13.47
C MET A 112 -17.48 -8.24 12.42
N TYR A 113 -17.79 -7.83 11.18
CA TYR A 113 -18.01 -8.75 10.06
C TYR A 113 -16.70 -9.39 9.61
N VAL A 114 -15.58 -8.64 9.59
CA VAL A 114 -14.26 -9.20 9.27
C VAL A 114 -13.85 -10.26 10.31
N LEU A 115 -14.11 -10.02 11.60
CA LEU A 115 -13.88 -10.98 12.68
C LEU A 115 -14.80 -12.21 12.59
N TRP A 116 -16.06 -12.03 12.17
CA TRP A 116 -16.95 -13.16 11.89
C TRP A 116 -16.47 -14.01 10.70
N MET A 117 -16.09 -13.36 9.60
CA MET A 117 -15.56 -14.03 8.41
C MET A 117 -14.23 -14.75 8.69
N PHE A 118 -13.43 -14.29 9.65
CA PHE A 118 -12.28 -15.04 10.16
C PHE A 118 -12.70 -16.36 10.86
N LEU A 119 -13.78 -16.38 11.64
CA LEU A 119 -14.29 -17.62 12.25
C LEU A 119 -14.86 -18.59 11.20
N VAL A 120 -15.56 -18.09 10.18
CA VAL A 120 -16.03 -18.90 9.04
C VAL A 120 -14.84 -19.46 8.25
N SER A 121 -13.80 -18.64 8.02
CA SER A 121 -12.55 -19.06 7.38
C SER A 121 -11.78 -20.09 8.21
N LEU A 122 -11.82 -20.01 9.55
CA LEU A 122 -11.18 -20.97 10.45
C LEU A 122 -11.89 -22.33 10.41
N ALA A 123 -13.23 -22.33 10.44
CA ALA A 123 -14.05 -23.54 10.29
C ALA A 123 -13.83 -24.20 8.91
N TRP A 124 -13.74 -23.40 7.84
CA TRP A 124 -13.42 -23.90 6.51
C TRP A 124 -12.02 -24.53 6.46
N ASN A 125 -11.01 -23.85 7.03
CA ASN A 125 -9.64 -24.38 7.08
C ASN A 125 -9.54 -25.67 7.91
N TRP A 126 -10.27 -25.80 9.02
CA TRP A 126 -10.36 -27.07 9.76
C TRP A 126 -10.84 -28.21 8.86
N ASN A 127 -11.97 -28.01 8.17
CA ASN A 127 -12.53 -29.02 7.27
C ASN A 127 -11.56 -29.41 6.15
N VAL A 128 -10.98 -28.42 5.46
CA VAL A 128 -10.06 -28.63 4.34
C VAL A 128 -8.83 -29.44 4.73
N TRP A 129 -8.24 -29.18 5.91
CA TRP A 129 -7.06 -29.91 6.37
C TRP A 129 -7.38 -31.28 6.99
N PHE A 130 -8.50 -31.45 7.70
CA PHE A 130 -8.77 -32.71 8.41
C PHE A 130 -9.63 -33.72 7.63
N ILE A 131 -10.36 -33.33 6.58
CA ILE A 131 -11.07 -34.28 5.72
C ILE A 131 -10.09 -35.23 4.98
N PRO A 132 -9.00 -34.78 4.33
CA PRO A 132 -8.02 -35.67 3.71
C PRO A 132 -7.35 -36.62 4.71
N VAL A 133 -7.04 -36.14 5.91
CA VAL A 133 -6.48 -36.97 7.00
C VAL A 133 -7.44 -38.08 7.40
N ARG A 134 -8.73 -37.75 7.61
CA ARG A 134 -9.77 -38.69 8.04
C ARG A 134 -10.15 -39.69 6.95
N TRP A 135 -9.87 -39.39 5.69
CA TRP A 135 -10.06 -40.28 4.55
C TRP A 135 -8.89 -41.25 4.35
N ALA A 136 -7.65 -40.77 4.47
CA ALA A 136 -6.46 -41.59 4.22
C ALA A 136 -5.96 -42.36 5.45
N PHE A 137 -5.90 -41.74 6.63
CA PHE A 137 -5.22 -42.32 7.80
C PHE A 137 -6.22 -42.87 8.85
N PRO A 138 -5.94 -44.04 9.46
CA PRO A 138 -6.82 -44.68 10.46
C PRO A 138 -6.74 -44.02 11.86
N TYR A 139 -6.81 -42.69 11.95
CA TYR A 139 -6.82 -41.94 13.22
C TYR A 139 -8.22 -41.83 13.88
N GLN A 140 -9.25 -42.40 13.25
CA GLN A 140 -10.61 -42.46 13.80
C GLN A 140 -10.77 -43.70 14.70
N THR A 141 -10.31 -43.61 15.95
CA THR A 141 -10.58 -44.64 16.97
C THR A 141 -11.96 -44.45 17.62
N PRO A 142 -12.59 -45.51 18.17
CA PRO A 142 -13.87 -45.41 18.86
C PRO A 142 -13.88 -44.39 20.00
N ASP A 143 -12.78 -44.28 20.75
CA ASP A 143 -12.67 -43.35 21.89
C ASP A 143 -12.59 -41.88 21.47
N ASN A 144 -12.08 -41.62 20.26
CA ASN A 144 -11.81 -40.27 19.74
C ASN A 144 -12.95 -39.71 18.87
N ILE A 145 -13.87 -40.56 18.39
CA ILE A 145 -14.92 -40.18 17.44
C ILE A 145 -15.80 -39.02 17.96
N HIS A 146 -16.01 -38.95 19.27
CA HIS A 146 -16.79 -37.89 19.91
C HIS A 146 -16.17 -36.49 19.74
N TYR A 147 -14.84 -36.37 19.76
CA TYR A 147 -14.16 -35.07 19.57
C TYR A 147 -14.21 -34.61 18.11
N TRP A 148 -14.10 -35.55 17.16
CA TRP A 148 -14.30 -35.26 15.73
C TRP A 148 -15.72 -34.76 15.46
N LEU A 149 -16.74 -35.52 15.88
CA LEU A 149 -18.15 -35.15 15.71
C LEU A 149 -18.50 -33.82 16.38
N LEU A 150 -18.00 -33.56 17.59
CA LEU A 150 -18.19 -32.28 18.28
C LEU A 150 -17.64 -31.09 17.46
N THR A 151 -16.49 -31.28 16.80
CA THR A 151 -15.84 -30.21 16.01
C THR A 151 -16.49 -30.05 14.64
N ASP A 152 -16.96 -31.13 14.03
CA ASP A 152 -17.77 -31.11 12.80
C ASP A 152 -19.08 -30.33 13.02
N TYR A 153 -19.83 -30.66 14.08
CA TYR A 153 -21.06 -29.94 14.43
C TYR A 153 -20.82 -28.48 14.82
N LEU A 154 -19.64 -28.14 15.38
CA LEU A 154 -19.25 -26.75 15.61
C LEU A 154 -19.04 -25.98 14.29
N CYS A 155 -18.43 -26.61 13.29
CA CYS A 155 -18.26 -26.02 11.96
C CYS A 155 -19.61 -25.82 11.26
N ASP A 156 -20.48 -26.83 11.28
CA ASP A 156 -21.83 -26.73 10.71
C ASP A 156 -22.65 -25.63 11.38
N LEU A 157 -22.58 -25.50 12.71
CA LEU A 157 -23.22 -24.40 13.44
C LEU A 157 -22.71 -23.02 12.98
N ILE A 158 -21.41 -22.85 12.74
CA ILE A 158 -20.82 -21.61 12.22
C ILE A 158 -21.35 -21.31 10.80
N TYR A 159 -21.42 -22.31 9.92
CA TYR A 159 -21.96 -22.14 8.57
C TYR A 159 -23.46 -21.82 8.56
N ILE A 160 -24.25 -22.46 9.42
CA ILE A 160 -25.68 -22.18 9.59
C ILE A 160 -25.90 -20.76 10.12
N LEU A 161 -25.11 -20.32 11.10
CA LEU A 161 -25.18 -18.94 11.62
C LEU A 161 -24.80 -17.91 10.54
N ASP A 162 -23.81 -18.19 9.71
CA ASP A 162 -23.44 -17.29 8.61
C ASP A 162 -24.60 -17.12 7.61
N ILE A 163 -25.11 -18.25 7.08
CA ILE A 163 -26.21 -18.32 6.11
C ILE A 163 -27.50 -17.69 6.67
N ALA A 164 -27.83 -17.94 7.93
CA ALA A 164 -29.10 -17.52 8.51
C ALA A 164 -29.09 -16.12 9.16
N VAL A 165 -27.95 -15.65 9.69
CA VAL A 165 -27.87 -14.43 10.52
C VAL A 165 -27.07 -13.32 9.87
N PHE A 166 -25.92 -13.61 9.26
CA PHE A 166 -24.99 -12.59 8.75
C PHE A 166 -25.24 -12.27 7.28
N GLN A 167 -25.22 -13.29 6.41
CA GLN A 167 -25.39 -13.12 4.96
C GLN A 167 -26.70 -12.36 4.57
N PRO A 168 -27.86 -12.55 5.23
CA PRO A 168 -29.08 -11.82 4.90
C PRO A 168 -29.10 -10.35 5.38
N ARG A 169 -28.11 -9.92 6.16
CA ARG A 169 -27.96 -8.54 6.68
C ARG A 169 -26.90 -7.72 5.92
N LEU A 170 -26.24 -8.30 4.93
CA LEU A 170 -25.21 -7.60 4.16
C LEU A 170 -25.84 -6.51 3.28
N GLN A 171 -25.37 -5.29 3.49
CA GLN A 171 -25.67 -4.16 2.60
C GLN A 171 -25.13 -4.46 1.20
N PHE A 172 -25.86 -4.03 0.18
CA PHE A 172 -25.47 -4.21 -1.21
C PHE A 172 -25.78 -2.96 -2.04
N VAL A 173 -25.00 -2.72 -3.08
CA VAL A 173 -25.19 -1.55 -3.96
C VAL A 173 -26.16 -1.88 -5.08
N ARG A 174 -27.14 -1.00 -5.34
CA ARG A 174 -28.03 -1.08 -6.51
C ARG A 174 -28.26 0.30 -7.09
N GLY A 175 -27.99 0.49 -8.39
CA GLY A 175 -28.16 1.78 -9.08
C GLY A 175 -27.19 2.90 -8.65
N GLY A 176 -26.26 2.60 -7.74
CA GLY A 176 -25.36 3.55 -7.07
C GLY A 176 -25.65 3.68 -5.57
N ASP A 177 -26.85 3.32 -5.13
CA ASP A 177 -27.31 3.50 -3.75
C ASP A 177 -27.00 2.26 -2.89
N ILE A 178 -26.64 2.48 -1.62
CA ILE A 178 -26.38 1.40 -0.64
C ILE A 178 -27.70 1.01 0.01
N VAL A 179 -28.18 -0.20 -0.25
CA VAL A 179 -29.45 -0.70 0.28
C VAL A 179 -29.27 -1.25 1.69
N CYS A 180 -29.86 -0.56 2.67
CA CYS A 180 -29.79 -0.88 4.10
C CYS A 180 -31.07 -1.53 4.68
N ASP A 181 -32.17 -1.60 3.93
CA ASP A 181 -33.42 -2.19 4.42
C ASP A 181 -33.31 -3.72 4.60
N GLN A 182 -33.76 -4.21 5.75
CA GLN A 182 -33.77 -5.63 6.11
C GLN A 182 -34.64 -6.48 5.18
N LYS A 183 -35.80 -5.96 4.74
CA LYS A 183 -36.68 -6.73 3.84
C LYS A 183 -36.02 -6.89 2.47
N GLU A 184 -35.44 -5.82 1.94
CA GLU A 184 -34.79 -5.83 0.64
C GLU A 184 -33.43 -6.55 0.63
N MET A 185 -32.57 -6.39 1.64
CA MET A 185 -31.34 -7.20 1.79
C MET A 185 -31.66 -8.70 1.81
N ARG A 186 -32.65 -9.12 2.61
CA ARG A 186 -33.09 -10.52 2.66
C ARG A 186 -33.67 -10.98 1.32
N LYS A 187 -34.52 -10.18 0.66
CA LYS A 187 -35.08 -10.50 -0.68
C LYS A 187 -33.98 -10.62 -1.74
N ASN A 188 -32.95 -9.80 -1.67
CA ASN A 188 -31.79 -9.84 -2.57
C ASN A 188 -30.95 -11.12 -2.34
N TYR A 189 -30.65 -11.45 -1.08
CA TYR A 189 -29.93 -12.67 -0.69
C TYR A 189 -30.66 -13.95 -1.10
N MET A 190 -31.97 -14.04 -0.85
CA MET A 190 -32.81 -15.18 -1.25
C MET A 190 -32.78 -15.41 -2.77
N LYS A 191 -32.72 -14.33 -3.57
CA LYS A 191 -32.69 -14.41 -5.03
C LYS A 191 -31.33 -14.84 -5.59
N THR A 192 -30.22 -14.42 -4.98
CA THR A 192 -28.85 -14.60 -5.53
C THR A 192 -28.02 -15.71 -4.89
N LYS A 193 -27.92 -15.75 -3.54
CA LYS A 193 -27.13 -16.77 -2.83
C LYS A 193 -27.96 -18.02 -2.52
N LEU A 194 -29.18 -17.89 -1.96
CA LEU A 194 -29.93 -19.08 -1.54
C LEU A 194 -30.30 -20.00 -2.71
N SER A 195 -30.79 -19.45 -3.82
CA SER A 195 -31.14 -20.20 -5.05
C SER A 195 -30.01 -21.12 -5.53
N SER A 196 -28.76 -20.64 -5.53
CA SER A 196 -27.59 -21.40 -5.96
C SER A 196 -27.01 -22.33 -4.89
N GLN A 197 -27.27 -22.07 -3.60
CA GLN A 197 -26.86 -22.97 -2.50
C GLN A 197 -27.84 -24.13 -2.30
N PHE A 198 -29.15 -23.90 -2.44
CA PHE A 198 -30.20 -24.90 -2.19
C PHE A 198 -30.19 -26.04 -3.21
N GLN A 199 -29.83 -25.77 -4.48
CA GLN A 199 -29.67 -26.80 -5.52
C GLN A 199 -28.56 -27.82 -5.21
N ILE A 200 -27.57 -27.45 -4.39
CA ILE A 200 -26.44 -28.32 -4.02
C ILE A 200 -26.70 -29.00 -2.67
N LEU A 201 -27.36 -28.30 -1.74
CA LEU A 201 -27.73 -28.84 -0.42
C LEU A 201 -28.64 -30.08 -0.47
N SER A 202 -29.39 -30.27 -1.57
CA SER A 202 -30.23 -31.45 -1.78
C SER A 202 -29.45 -32.78 -1.90
N SER A 203 -28.12 -32.74 -2.01
CA SER A 203 -27.26 -33.90 -2.26
C SER A 203 -26.23 -34.11 -1.15
N THR A 204 -26.69 -34.47 0.06
CA THR A 204 -25.91 -34.90 1.25
C THR A 204 -25.00 -33.84 1.92
N ASN A 205 -24.86 -33.95 3.25
CA ASN A 205 -24.12 -32.99 4.09
C ASN A 205 -22.63 -32.84 3.72
N MET A 206 -22.04 -33.83 3.03
CA MET A 206 -20.61 -33.86 2.66
C MET A 206 -20.18 -32.65 1.81
N PHE A 207 -21.11 -31.98 1.13
CA PHE A 207 -20.82 -30.83 0.25
C PHE A 207 -20.91 -29.45 0.94
N LEU A 208 -21.30 -29.38 2.22
CA LEU A 208 -21.37 -28.12 2.98
C LEU A 208 -20.03 -27.34 3.03
N PRO A 209 -18.85 -27.97 3.25
CA PRO A 209 -17.57 -27.25 3.25
C PRO A 209 -17.22 -26.65 1.87
N TYR A 210 -17.57 -27.34 0.79
CA TYR A 210 -17.33 -26.88 -0.58
C TYR A 210 -18.18 -25.65 -0.95
N LEU A 211 -19.39 -25.52 -0.40
CA LEU A 211 -20.22 -24.33 -0.59
C LEU A 211 -19.61 -23.05 0.01
N GLN A 212 -18.80 -23.20 1.06
CA GLN A 212 -18.21 -22.08 1.81
C GLN A 212 -16.84 -21.62 1.29
N ILE A 213 -16.32 -22.24 0.22
CA ILE A 213 -15.07 -21.80 -0.44
C ILE A 213 -15.15 -20.34 -0.92
N LYS A 214 -16.35 -19.88 -1.32
CA LYS A 214 -16.58 -18.48 -1.71
C LYS A 214 -16.40 -17.53 -0.53
N SER A 215 -16.84 -17.93 0.65
CA SER A 215 -16.69 -17.18 1.90
C SER A 215 -15.22 -17.13 2.37
N PHE A 216 -14.47 -18.21 2.16
CA PHE A 216 -13.01 -18.22 2.38
C PHE A 216 -12.29 -17.22 1.45
N PHE A 217 -12.56 -17.25 0.13
CA PHE A 217 -11.96 -16.27 -0.78
C PHE A 217 -12.41 -14.83 -0.46
N GLU A 218 -13.69 -14.60 -0.17
CA GLU A 218 -14.21 -13.29 0.25
C GLU A 218 -13.49 -12.77 1.52
N PHE A 219 -13.16 -13.64 2.48
CA PHE A 219 -12.34 -13.27 3.64
C PHE A 219 -10.88 -12.94 3.26
N ASN A 220 -10.25 -13.75 2.40
CA ASN A 220 -8.86 -13.55 1.97
C ASN A 220 -8.68 -12.21 1.25
N ASP A 221 -9.61 -11.85 0.36
CA ASP A 221 -9.55 -10.61 -0.41
C ASP A 221 -9.78 -9.38 0.48
N ARG A 222 -10.71 -9.47 1.45
CA ARG A 222 -10.92 -8.44 2.48
C ARG A 222 -9.70 -8.26 3.38
N LEU A 223 -9.08 -9.35 3.83
CA LEU A 223 -7.88 -9.30 4.67
C LEU A 223 -6.68 -8.74 3.89
N GLU A 224 -6.54 -9.07 2.61
CA GLU A 224 -5.52 -8.46 1.73
C GLU A 224 -5.73 -6.95 1.57
N ALA A 225 -6.98 -6.48 1.43
CA ALA A 225 -7.31 -5.06 1.29
C ALA A 225 -7.10 -4.24 2.59
N ILE A 226 -7.27 -4.86 3.76
CA ILE A 226 -7.09 -4.22 5.07
C ILE A 226 -5.60 -4.15 5.49
N LEU A 227 -4.77 -5.09 5.04
CA LEU A 227 -3.37 -5.15 5.42
C LEU A 227 -2.50 -4.17 4.64
N THR A 228 -1.91 -3.19 5.34
CA THR A 228 -0.97 -2.18 4.80
C THR A 228 0.25 -2.75 4.08
N LYS A 229 0.53 -4.05 4.26
CA LYS A 229 1.56 -4.83 3.54
C LYS A 229 0.97 -6.08 2.90
N ALA A 230 -0.06 -5.90 2.07
CA ALA A 230 -0.74 -6.96 1.30
C ALA A 230 0.20 -8.02 0.69
N TYR A 231 1.38 -7.63 0.19
CA TYR A 231 2.37 -8.57 -0.36
C TYR A 231 2.86 -9.63 0.65
N ILE A 232 2.93 -9.33 1.95
CA ILE A 232 3.28 -10.32 3.00
C ILE A 232 2.16 -11.36 3.12
N TYR A 233 0.90 -10.91 3.08
CA TYR A 233 -0.25 -11.81 3.11
C TYR A 233 -0.32 -12.71 1.87
N ARG A 234 0.04 -12.18 0.69
CA ARG A 234 0.17 -12.97 -0.55
C ARG A 234 1.14 -14.14 -0.38
N VAL A 235 2.32 -13.92 0.23
CA VAL A 235 3.29 -15.00 0.55
C VAL A 235 2.67 -16.04 1.48
N ILE A 236 2.09 -15.60 2.61
CA ILE A 236 1.50 -16.52 3.60
C ILE A 236 0.42 -17.37 2.95
N ARG A 237 -0.44 -16.77 2.11
CA ARG A 237 -1.50 -17.46 1.36
C ARG A 237 -0.94 -18.48 0.37
N THR A 238 0.05 -18.12 -0.45
CA THR A 238 0.61 -19.04 -1.46
C THR A 238 1.46 -20.16 -0.84
N THR A 239 2.23 -19.87 0.21
CA THR A 239 2.90 -20.90 1.01
C THR A 239 1.90 -21.84 1.67
N THR A 240 0.77 -21.33 2.20
CA THR A 240 -0.29 -22.17 2.77
C THR A 240 -0.90 -23.11 1.72
N TYR A 241 -1.12 -22.64 0.48
CA TYR A 241 -1.58 -23.49 -0.61
C TYR A 241 -0.56 -24.57 -0.99
N LEU A 242 0.75 -24.27 -1.03
CA LEU A 242 1.77 -25.30 -1.25
C LEU A 242 1.83 -26.33 -0.11
N LEU A 243 1.75 -25.89 1.15
CA LEU A 243 1.70 -26.79 2.31
C LEU A 243 0.45 -27.68 2.28
N TYR A 244 -0.69 -27.17 1.79
CA TYR A 244 -1.89 -27.98 1.56
C TYR A 244 -1.71 -28.99 0.41
N CYS A 245 -1.05 -28.61 -0.70
CA CYS A 245 -0.72 -29.56 -1.77
C CYS A 245 0.23 -30.68 -1.29
N LEU A 246 1.23 -30.34 -0.48
CA LEU A 246 2.12 -31.31 0.17
C LEU A 246 1.34 -32.25 1.10
N HIS A 247 0.44 -31.70 1.91
CA HIS A 247 -0.41 -32.45 2.82
C HIS A 247 -1.36 -33.41 2.09
N PHE A 248 -2.04 -32.95 1.03
CA PHE A 248 -2.93 -33.78 0.22
C PHE A 248 -2.17 -34.89 -0.51
N ASN A 249 -0.99 -34.60 -1.04
CA ASN A 249 -0.10 -35.59 -1.66
C ASN A 249 0.39 -36.65 -0.65
N ALA A 250 0.66 -36.25 0.60
CA ALA A 250 1.00 -37.18 1.69
C ALA A 250 -0.17 -38.12 2.04
N CYS A 251 -1.41 -37.61 2.03
CA CYS A 251 -2.62 -38.42 2.22
C CYS A 251 -2.82 -39.40 1.06
N LEU A 252 -2.66 -38.96 -0.19
CA LEU A 252 -2.73 -39.83 -1.37
C LEU A 252 -1.67 -40.93 -1.36
N TYR A 253 -0.42 -40.60 -1.02
CA TYR A 253 0.67 -41.58 -0.93
C TYR A 253 0.42 -42.63 0.17
N TYR A 254 -0.12 -42.23 1.33
CA TYR A 254 -0.53 -43.21 2.35
C TYR A 254 -1.69 -44.09 1.85
N TRP A 255 -2.73 -43.49 1.25
CA TRP A 255 -3.89 -44.25 0.76
C TRP A 255 -3.52 -45.26 -0.33
N ILE A 256 -2.61 -44.91 -1.25
CA ILE A 256 -2.07 -45.82 -2.27
C ILE A 256 -1.16 -46.88 -1.63
N SER A 257 -0.36 -46.52 -0.62
CA SER A 257 0.46 -47.47 0.14
C SER A 257 -0.41 -48.54 0.83
N ASP A 258 -1.51 -48.12 1.45
CA ASP A 258 -2.47 -48.98 2.16
C ASP A 258 -3.23 -49.90 1.18
N PHE A 259 -3.64 -49.36 0.02
CA PHE A 259 -4.31 -50.11 -1.05
C PHE A 259 -3.43 -51.16 -1.73
N ILE A 260 -2.13 -50.89 -1.90
CA ILE A 260 -1.16 -51.88 -2.40
C ILE A 260 -0.83 -52.91 -1.32
N GLY A 261 -0.67 -52.45 -0.07
CA GLY A 261 -0.33 -53.25 1.10
C GLY A 261 0.98 -52.78 1.73
N LEU A 262 0.92 -52.35 3.00
CA LEU A 262 2.03 -51.71 3.70
C LEU A 262 3.29 -52.60 3.78
N GLY A 263 4.45 -52.01 3.46
CA GLY A 263 5.76 -52.68 3.51
C GLY A 263 6.03 -53.76 2.45
N LEU A 264 5.13 -54.00 1.49
CA LEU A 264 5.34 -55.01 0.44
C LEU A 264 6.44 -54.66 -0.57
N THR A 265 6.69 -53.37 -0.80
CA THR A 265 7.77 -52.88 -1.68
C THR A 265 8.62 -51.84 -0.94
N GLN A 266 9.83 -51.57 -1.44
CA GLN A 266 10.71 -50.56 -0.84
C GLN A 266 10.16 -49.12 -1.00
N TRP A 267 9.25 -48.89 -1.93
CA TRP A 267 8.65 -47.58 -2.21
C TRP A 267 7.42 -47.27 -1.32
N VAL A 268 6.65 -48.30 -0.97
CA VAL A 268 5.44 -48.20 -0.13
C VAL A 268 5.78 -47.89 1.33
N TYR A 269 4.90 -47.17 2.04
CA TYR A 269 5.07 -46.91 3.47
C TYR A 269 5.19 -48.23 4.28
N ASN A 270 6.27 -48.37 5.05
CA ASN A 270 6.65 -49.62 5.71
C ASN A 270 5.96 -49.90 7.06
N GLY A 271 4.85 -49.22 7.38
CA GLY A 271 4.08 -49.42 8.61
C GLY A 271 4.66 -48.76 9.87
N GLU A 272 5.98 -48.60 9.97
CA GLU A 272 6.68 -48.18 11.19
C GLU A 272 6.60 -46.69 11.54
N GLY A 273 6.40 -46.40 12.83
CA GLY A 273 6.52 -45.06 13.39
C GLY A 273 5.30 -44.18 13.09
N ASN A 274 5.51 -42.87 12.93
CA ASN A 274 4.43 -41.94 12.60
C ASN A 274 4.20 -41.90 11.08
N SER A 275 3.11 -42.52 10.63
CA SER A 275 2.75 -42.64 9.22
C SER A 275 2.59 -41.28 8.54
N TYR A 276 1.87 -40.34 9.15
CA TYR A 276 1.70 -39.00 8.58
C TYR A 276 3.04 -38.30 8.36
N ILE A 277 3.98 -38.36 9.32
CA ILE A 277 5.29 -37.71 9.18
C ILE A 277 6.15 -38.38 8.11
N ARG A 278 6.19 -39.72 8.02
CA ARG A 278 6.94 -40.42 6.95
C ARG A 278 6.33 -40.14 5.56
N CYS A 279 5.00 -40.18 5.42
CA CYS A 279 4.31 -39.86 4.17
C CYS A 279 4.41 -38.38 3.78
N TYR A 280 4.46 -37.45 4.74
CA TYR A 280 4.70 -36.03 4.46
C TYR A 280 6.15 -35.77 4.02
N TYR A 281 7.13 -36.46 4.61
CA TYR A 281 8.52 -36.41 4.16
C TYR A 281 8.70 -36.95 2.73
N PHE A 282 7.99 -38.03 2.38
CA PHE A 282 7.90 -38.51 0.99
C PHE A 282 7.34 -37.44 0.05
N ALA A 283 6.17 -36.86 0.38
CA ALA A 283 5.51 -35.85 -0.43
C ALA A 283 6.34 -34.56 -0.61
N VAL A 284 7.12 -34.16 0.40
CA VAL A 284 8.10 -33.06 0.31
C VAL A 284 9.21 -33.40 -0.68
N LYS A 285 9.76 -34.62 -0.65
CA LYS A 285 10.82 -35.05 -1.57
C LYS A 285 10.37 -35.10 -3.02
N THR A 286 9.14 -35.54 -3.31
CA THR A 286 8.60 -35.57 -4.67
C THR A 286 8.18 -34.18 -5.16
N LEU A 287 7.36 -33.45 -4.40
CA LEU A 287 6.71 -32.22 -4.87
C LEU A 287 7.67 -31.03 -4.94
N ILE A 288 8.74 -31.01 -4.15
CA ILE A 288 9.83 -30.02 -4.22
C ILE A 288 10.99 -30.56 -5.09
N THR A 289 10.83 -31.71 -5.74
CA THR A 289 11.81 -32.32 -6.68
C THR A 289 13.21 -32.57 -6.09
N ILE A 290 13.28 -32.83 -4.77
CA ILE A 290 14.54 -33.15 -4.06
C ILE A 290 15.00 -34.57 -4.42
N GLY A 291 14.07 -35.49 -4.67
CA GLY A 291 14.37 -36.89 -4.99
C GLY A 291 15.00 -37.65 -3.81
N GLY A 292 15.87 -38.61 -4.12
CA GLY A 292 16.47 -39.50 -3.12
C GLY A 292 15.42 -40.36 -2.41
N LEU A 293 14.52 -40.97 -3.19
CA LEU A 293 13.50 -41.91 -2.76
C LEU A 293 13.81 -43.29 -3.36
N PRO A 294 13.30 -44.40 -2.77
CA PRO A 294 13.39 -45.72 -3.38
C PRO A 294 12.72 -45.74 -4.76
N ASP A 295 13.24 -46.55 -5.68
CA ASP A 295 12.67 -46.65 -7.02
C ASP A 295 11.30 -47.37 -7.00
N PRO A 296 10.29 -46.86 -7.73
CA PRO A 296 9.00 -47.53 -7.86
C PRO A 296 9.13 -48.83 -8.67
N THR A 297 8.55 -49.90 -8.14
CA THR A 297 8.70 -51.27 -8.66
C THR A 297 7.47 -51.78 -9.40
N THR A 298 6.27 -51.40 -8.98
CA THR A 298 5.01 -51.81 -9.63
C THR A 298 4.50 -50.73 -10.59
N LEU A 299 3.70 -51.13 -11.59
CA LEU A 299 3.14 -50.20 -12.58
C LEU A 299 2.32 -49.07 -11.93
N SER A 300 1.59 -49.37 -10.85
CA SER A 300 0.86 -48.40 -10.02
C SER A 300 1.77 -47.39 -9.32
N GLU A 301 2.89 -47.85 -8.75
CA GLU A 301 3.89 -46.97 -8.12
C GLU A 301 4.53 -46.06 -9.18
N ILE A 302 4.90 -46.61 -10.35
CA ILE A 302 5.52 -45.88 -11.45
C ILE A 302 4.57 -44.78 -11.98
N ILE A 303 3.30 -45.10 -12.23
CA ILE A 303 2.30 -44.14 -12.73
C ILE A 303 2.07 -43.02 -11.71
N PHE A 304 1.88 -43.36 -10.43
CA PHE A 304 1.70 -42.34 -9.40
C PHE A 304 2.97 -41.48 -9.22
N GLN A 305 4.16 -42.08 -9.21
CA GLN A 305 5.43 -41.37 -9.08
C GLN A 305 5.68 -40.40 -10.24
N LEU A 306 5.34 -40.80 -11.48
CA LEU A 306 5.41 -39.97 -12.68
C LEU A 306 4.46 -38.76 -12.60
N ILE A 307 3.19 -38.99 -12.21
CA ILE A 307 2.19 -37.93 -12.03
C ILE A 307 2.65 -36.96 -10.92
N ASN A 308 3.15 -37.49 -9.81
CA ASN A 308 3.62 -36.73 -8.64
C ASN A 308 4.82 -35.84 -9.00
N TYR A 309 5.79 -36.34 -9.77
CA TYR A 309 6.89 -35.51 -10.30
C TYR A 309 6.40 -34.42 -11.27
N PHE A 310 5.47 -34.74 -12.18
CA PHE A 310 4.90 -33.75 -13.12
C PHE A 310 4.21 -32.62 -12.35
N ILE A 311 3.32 -32.95 -11.40
CA ILE A 311 2.63 -31.97 -10.54
C ILE A 311 3.65 -31.18 -9.69
N GLY A 312 4.70 -31.83 -9.17
CA GLY A 312 5.77 -31.19 -8.40
C GLY A 312 6.49 -30.08 -9.17
N VAL A 313 6.91 -30.37 -10.41
CA VAL A 313 7.56 -29.37 -11.29
C VAL A 313 6.66 -28.14 -11.50
N PHE A 314 5.35 -28.31 -11.74
CA PHE A 314 4.43 -27.18 -11.86
C PHE A 314 4.22 -26.44 -10.54
N ALA A 315 4.00 -27.14 -9.43
CA ALA A 315 3.79 -26.54 -8.11
C ALA A 315 5.00 -25.70 -7.66
N PHE A 316 6.21 -26.23 -7.82
CA PHE A 316 7.46 -25.54 -7.51
C PHE A 316 7.69 -24.32 -8.43
N SER A 317 7.42 -24.46 -9.73
CA SER A 317 7.51 -23.36 -10.70
C SER A 317 6.54 -22.21 -10.39
N ILE A 318 5.29 -22.53 -10.02
CA ILE A 318 4.28 -21.55 -9.62
C ILE A 318 4.71 -20.80 -8.36
N MET A 319 5.25 -21.50 -7.35
CA MET A 319 5.79 -20.85 -6.15
C MET A 319 6.91 -19.86 -6.51
N ILE A 320 7.89 -20.26 -7.33
CA ILE A 320 9.01 -19.38 -7.73
C ILE A 320 8.50 -18.12 -8.46
N GLY A 321 7.53 -18.27 -9.36
CA GLY A 321 6.89 -17.14 -10.04
C GLY A 321 6.22 -16.17 -9.05
N GLN A 322 5.41 -16.70 -8.13
CA GLN A 322 4.70 -15.90 -7.13
C GLN A 322 5.66 -15.20 -6.14
N MET A 323 6.76 -15.85 -5.73
CA MET A 323 7.77 -15.22 -4.88
C MET A 323 8.49 -14.08 -5.61
N ARG A 324 8.79 -14.24 -6.91
CA ARG A 324 9.33 -13.16 -7.75
C ARG A 324 8.37 -11.97 -7.82
N ASP A 325 7.08 -12.20 -8.05
CA ASP A 325 6.09 -11.13 -8.17
C ASP A 325 5.86 -10.38 -6.84
N VAL A 326 5.86 -11.10 -5.71
CA VAL A 326 5.86 -10.49 -4.37
C VAL A 326 7.10 -9.61 -4.17
N VAL A 327 8.31 -10.11 -4.46
CA VAL A 327 9.56 -9.35 -4.27
C VAL A 327 9.60 -8.11 -5.18
N GLY A 328 9.11 -8.24 -6.42
CA GLY A 328 8.94 -7.12 -7.34
C GLY A 328 7.98 -6.06 -6.80
N ALA A 329 6.83 -6.45 -6.27
CA ALA A 329 5.86 -5.53 -5.66
C ALA A 329 6.42 -4.89 -4.37
N ALA A 330 7.07 -5.67 -3.51
CA ALA A 330 7.62 -5.21 -2.23
C ALA A 330 8.78 -4.20 -2.40
N THR A 331 9.55 -4.32 -3.48
CA THR A 331 10.67 -3.41 -3.79
C THR A 331 10.33 -2.36 -4.87
N ALA A 332 9.09 -2.31 -5.38
CA ALA A 332 8.70 -1.52 -6.54
C ALA A 332 9.14 -0.04 -6.47
N SER A 333 8.77 0.66 -5.39
CA SER A 333 9.12 2.08 -5.19
C SER A 333 10.63 2.32 -5.05
N GLN A 334 11.36 1.39 -4.43
CA GLN A 334 12.82 1.47 -4.31
C GLN A 334 13.53 1.19 -5.64
N THR A 335 12.97 0.30 -6.46
CA THR A 335 13.44 -0.01 -7.81
C THR A 335 13.17 1.15 -8.77
N TYR A 336 12.01 1.79 -8.70
CA TYR A 336 11.70 3.05 -9.39
C TYR A 336 12.70 4.15 -8.99
N TYR A 337 12.89 4.39 -7.69
CA TYR A 337 13.88 5.35 -7.18
C TYR A 337 15.28 5.14 -7.77
N ARG A 338 15.79 3.90 -7.70
CA ARG A 338 17.10 3.53 -8.28
C ARG A 338 17.11 3.77 -9.78
N SER A 339 16.09 3.32 -10.52
CA SER A 339 15.99 3.49 -11.97
C SER A 339 16.02 4.97 -12.39
N CYS A 340 15.30 5.85 -11.69
CA CYS A 340 15.35 7.30 -11.93
C CYS A 340 16.72 7.90 -11.63
N MET A 341 17.33 7.55 -10.49
CA MET A 341 18.67 8.03 -10.11
C MET A 341 19.73 7.56 -11.12
N ASP A 342 19.74 6.28 -11.47
CA ASP A 342 20.72 5.66 -12.37
C ASP A 342 20.56 6.18 -13.81
N SER A 343 19.33 6.41 -14.27
CA SER A 343 19.07 7.05 -15.56
C SER A 343 19.61 8.49 -15.61
N THR A 344 19.47 9.24 -14.51
CA THR A 344 20.02 10.59 -14.40
C THR A 344 21.54 10.57 -14.31
N ILE A 345 22.15 9.64 -13.57
CA ILE A 345 23.62 9.45 -13.54
C ILE A 345 24.16 9.08 -14.92
N LYS A 346 23.48 8.18 -15.64
CA LYS A 346 23.82 7.78 -17.02
C LYS A 346 23.80 8.97 -17.96
N TYR A 347 22.75 9.82 -17.89
CA TYR A 347 22.66 11.08 -18.63
C TYR A 347 23.82 12.03 -18.30
N MET A 348 24.08 12.30 -17.01
CA MET A 348 25.17 13.17 -16.59
C MET A 348 26.55 12.64 -17.05
N SER A 349 26.74 11.33 -17.04
CA SER A 349 27.95 10.67 -17.53
C SER A 349 28.11 10.77 -19.05
N SER A 350 27.04 10.59 -19.84
CA SER A 350 27.12 10.72 -21.30
C SER A 350 27.42 12.15 -21.76
N TYR A 351 26.95 13.15 -21.02
CA TYR A 351 27.27 14.57 -21.25
C TYR A 351 28.55 15.05 -20.53
N ARG A 352 29.34 14.14 -19.92
CA ARG A 352 30.60 14.44 -19.20
C ARG A 352 30.49 15.55 -18.14
N ILE A 353 29.35 15.63 -17.45
CA ILE A 353 29.08 16.65 -16.44
C ILE A 353 30.04 16.48 -15.23
N PRO A 354 30.61 17.55 -14.65
CA PRO A 354 31.56 17.47 -13.53
C PRO A 354 31.06 16.67 -12.32
N ARG A 355 31.98 15.98 -11.63
CA ARG A 355 31.67 15.08 -10.51
C ARG A 355 30.94 15.77 -9.37
N ASP A 356 31.20 17.04 -9.12
CA ASP A 356 30.58 17.82 -8.06
C ASP A 356 29.08 18.01 -8.29
N VAL A 357 28.70 18.30 -9.54
CA VAL A 357 27.28 18.39 -9.96
C VAL A 357 26.62 17.01 -9.87
N GLN A 358 27.31 15.94 -10.28
CA GLN A 358 26.80 14.57 -10.14
C GLN A 358 26.56 14.20 -8.68
N ASN A 359 27.50 14.52 -7.79
CA ASN A 359 27.41 14.25 -6.37
C ASN A 359 26.30 15.09 -5.71
N ARG A 360 26.11 16.34 -6.15
CA ARG A 360 24.98 17.18 -5.71
C ARG A 360 23.63 16.57 -6.09
N VAL A 361 23.48 16.10 -7.34
CA VAL A 361 22.26 15.42 -7.81
C VAL A 361 22.00 14.10 -7.05
N LYS A 362 23.04 13.28 -6.81
CA LYS A 362 22.92 12.08 -5.96
C LYS A 362 22.50 12.42 -4.52
N THR A 363 23.02 13.51 -3.96
CA THR A 363 22.67 13.98 -2.61
C THR A 363 21.20 14.39 -2.54
N TRP A 364 20.69 15.09 -3.57
CA TRP A 364 19.27 15.42 -3.70
C TRP A 364 18.40 14.16 -3.77
N TYR A 365 18.71 13.21 -4.66
CA TYR A 365 17.97 11.95 -4.78
C TYR A 365 17.90 11.20 -3.43
N ASN A 366 19.06 11.00 -2.77
CA ASN A 366 19.12 10.28 -1.49
C ASN A 366 18.31 10.99 -0.39
N TYR A 367 18.42 12.31 -0.26
CA TYR A 367 17.71 13.04 0.79
C TYR A 367 16.20 13.14 0.50
N THR A 368 15.78 13.40 -0.74
CA THR A 368 14.35 13.42 -1.12
C THR A 368 13.71 12.06 -0.85
N TRP A 369 14.38 10.96 -1.23
CA TRP A 369 13.92 9.60 -0.91
C TRP A 369 13.84 9.35 0.61
N GLN A 370 14.86 9.73 1.38
CA GLN A 370 14.87 9.54 2.85
C GLN A 370 13.85 10.41 3.59
N SER A 371 13.50 11.59 3.07
CA SER A 371 12.60 12.55 3.74
C SER A 371 11.15 12.53 3.26
N GLN A 372 10.87 11.95 2.09
CA GLN A 372 9.53 11.88 1.50
C GLN A 372 9.06 10.45 1.16
N GLY A 373 9.98 9.48 0.99
CA GLY A 373 9.64 8.12 0.57
C GLY A 373 9.15 7.98 -0.89
N MET A 374 9.18 9.07 -1.66
CA MET A 374 8.76 9.15 -3.06
C MET A 374 9.55 10.26 -3.78
N LEU A 375 9.39 10.39 -5.11
CA LEU A 375 10.08 11.40 -5.92
C LEU A 375 9.17 12.52 -6.47
N ASP A 376 7.89 12.23 -6.73
CA ASP A 376 6.88 13.26 -7.01
C ASP A 376 5.54 12.89 -6.34
N GLU A 377 5.04 13.81 -5.51
CA GLU A 377 3.75 13.72 -4.82
C GLU A 377 2.57 13.97 -5.79
N GLN A 378 2.80 14.70 -6.89
CA GLN A 378 1.76 15.09 -7.84
C GLN A 378 1.36 13.95 -8.79
N GLU A 379 2.31 13.15 -9.30
CA GLU A 379 2.02 11.95 -10.12
C GLU A 379 1.05 10.97 -9.43
N LEU A 380 1.12 10.86 -8.09
CA LEU A 380 0.18 10.08 -7.28
C LEU A 380 -1.17 10.80 -7.13
N LEU A 381 -1.16 12.06 -6.67
CA LEU A 381 -2.39 12.80 -6.34
C LEU A 381 -3.26 13.12 -7.57
N ASN A 382 -2.66 13.26 -8.76
CA ASN A 382 -3.39 13.54 -10.00
C ASN A 382 -4.25 12.37 -10.52
N GLN A 383 -4.16 11.18 -9.89
CA GLN A 383 -5.02 10.04 -10.20
C GLN A 383 -6.34 10.07 -9.41
N LEU A 384 -6.47 10.98 -8.42
CA LEU A 384 -7.63 11.06 -7.52
C LEU A 384 -8.63 12.14 -7.97
N PRO A 385 -9.94 11.91 -7.80
CA PRO A 385 -10.95 12.96 -7.99
C PRO A 385 -10.70 14.17 -7.06
N ASP A 386 -11.03 15.37 -7.54
CA ASP A 386 -10.72 16.65 -6.86
C ASP A 386 -11.16 16.73 -5.40
N LYS A 387 -12.29 16.12 -5.05
CA LYS A 387 -12.76 16.06 -3.65
C LYS A 387 -11.79 15.28 -2.76
N MET A 388 -11.46 14.03 -3.14
CA MET A 388 -10.52 13.19 -2.39
C MET A 388 -9.12 13.81 -2.34
N ARG A 389 -8.68 14.44 -3.44
CA ARG A 389 -7.42 15.18 -3.51
C ARG A 389 -7.39 16.36 -2.54
N LEU A 390 -8.50 17.10 -2.42
CA LEU A 390 -8.65 18.18 -1.44
C LEU A 390 -8.65 17.65 0.00
N ASP A 391 -9.43 16.61 0.30
CA ASP A 391 -9.55 16.05 1.64
C ASP A 391 -8.16 15.62 2.18
N ILE A 392 -7.34 14.95 1.36
CA ILE A 392 -5.95 14.60 1.68
C ILE A 392 -5.07 15.85 1.85
N ALA A 393 -5.18 16.84 0.96
CA ALA A 393 -4.38 18.06 1.02
C ALA A 393 -4.67 18.89 2.28
N ILE A 394 -5.92 18.88 2.76
CA ILE A 394 -6.32 19.49 4.05
C ILE A 394 -5.56 18.81 5.19
N ASP A 395 -5.70 17.49 5.37
CA ASP A 395 -5.11 16.79 6.51
C ASP A 395 -3.57 16.89 6.54
N VAL A 396 -2.92 16.80 5.36
CA VAL A 396 -1.45 16.87 5.26
C VAL A 396 -0.91 18.30 5.47
N SER A 397 -1.58 19.33 4.95
CA SER A 397 -0.97 20.67 4.78
C SER A 397 -1.68 21.83 5.46
N TYR A 398 -2.98 21.72 5.78
CA TYR A 398 -3.74 22.81 6.41
C TYR A 398 -3.15 23.24 7.75
N SER A 399 -2.64 22.29 8.54
CA SER A 399 -2.07 22.53 9.87
C SER A 399 -0.77 23.36 9.87
N ILE A 400 -0.10 23.50 8.72
CA ILE A 400 1.07 24.34 8.49
C ILE A 400 0.62 25.68 7.90
N VAL A 401 -0.17 25.64 6.83
CA VAL A 401 -0.56 26.82 6.03
C VAL A 401 -1.47 27.77 6.80
N SER A 402 -2.39 27.26 7.63
CA SER A 402 -3.28 28.09 8.47
C SER A 402 -2.55 28.93 9.53
N LYS A 403 -1.40 28.45 10.03
CA LYS A 403 -0.60 29.13 11.06
C LYS A 403 0.20 30.31 10.51
N VAL A 404 0.47 30.32 9.20
CA VAL A 404 1.26 31.36 8.50
C VAL A 404 0.66 32.75 8.74
N PRO A 405 1.42 33.73 9.31
CA PRO A 405 0.91 35.07 9.60
C PRO A 405 0.32 35.84 8.40
N LEU A 406 0.77 35.51 7.17
CA LEU A 406 0.19 36.04 5.94
C LEU A 406 -1.27 35.60 5.73
N PHE A 407 -1.61 34.33 5.96
CA PHE A 407 -2.93 33.75 5.67
C PHE A 407 -3.94 33.85 6.83
N GLN A 408 -3.51 34.04 8.09
CA GLN A 408 -4.39 34.20 9.26
C GLN A 408 -5.55 35.20 9.02
N GLY A 409 -6.81 34.78 9.18
CA GLY A 409 -7.98 35.64 8.97
C GLY A 409 -8.34 35.91 7.50
N CYS A 410 -7.72 35.23 6.54
CA CYS A 410 -8.34 35.00 5.23
C CYS A 410 -9.43 33.92 5.39
N ASP A 411 -10.35 33.84 4.43
CA ASP A 411 -11.34 32.76 4.38
C ASP A 411 -10.69 31.36 4.34
N ARG A 412 -11.29 30.41 5.06
CA ARG A 412 -10.88 29.00 5.10
C ARG A 412 -11.04 28.34 3.72
N GLN A 413 -12.08 28.69 2.96
CA GLN A 413 -12.29 28.09 1.62
C GLN A 413 -11.19 28.54 0.65
N MET A 414 -10.78 29.81 0.68
CA MET A 414 -9.60 30.29 -0.05
C MET A 414 -8.33 29.51 0.29
N ILE A 415 -8.13 29.13 1.57
CA ILE A 415 -6.99 28.29 1.97
C ILE A 415 -7.15 26.88 1.38
N PHE A 416 -8.34 26.27 1.47
CA PHE A 416 -8.62 24.94 0.91
C PHE A 416 -8.38 24.88 -0.61
N ASP A 417 -8.82 25.87 -1.38
CA ASP A 417 -8.52 25.96 -2.82
C ASP A 417 -7.02 26.14 -3.08
N MET A 418 -6.33 26.94 -2.27
CA MET A 418 -4.89 27.15 -2.37
C MET A 418 -4.07 25.88 -2.07
N LEU A 419 -4.53 25.01 -1.18
CA LEU A 419 -3.87 23.72 -0.88
C LEU A 419 -3.79 22.80 -2.11
N LYS A 420 -4.77 22.87 -3.03
CA LYS A 420 -4.79 22.09 -4.28
C LYS A 420 -3.64 22.45 -5.24
N SER A 421 -3.12 23.67 -5.15
CA SER A 421 -2.06 24.22 -6.01
C SER A 421 -0.67 24.26 -5.35
N LEU A 422 -0.50 23.70 -4.14
CA LEU A 422 0.81 23.65 -3.50
C LEU A 422 1.67 22.51 -4.05
N ARG A 423 2.89 22.83 -4.47
CA ARG A 423 3.88 21.83 -4.92
C ARG A 423 5.01 21.68 -3.89
N SER A 424 5.23 20.46 -3.41
CA SER A 424 6.32 20.12 -2.47
C SER A 424 7.66 20.04 -3.21
N VAL A 425 8.66 20.82 -2.81
CA VAL A 425 10.01 20.83 -3.42
C VAL A 425 11.10 20.88 -2.35
N VAL A 426 12.21 20.20 -2.63
CA VAL A 426 13.38 20.06 -1.74
C VAL A 426 14.59 20.79 -2.31
N TYR A 427 15.21 21.65 -1.51
CA TYR A 427 16.47 22.36 -1.80
C TYR A 427 17.60 21.86 -0.90
N LEU A 428 18.83 21.86 -1.42
CA LEU A 428 20.03 21.44 -0.69
C LEU A 428 20.67 22.60 0.11
N PRO A 429 21.51 22.29 1.12
CA PRO A 429 22.36 23.29 1.76
C PRO A 429 23.16 24.10 0.72
N GLY A 430 23.07 25.43 0.79
CA GLY A 430 23.73 26.35 -0.13
C GLY A 430 23.00 26.62 -1.46
N ASP A 431 21.87 25.97 -1.75
CA ASP A 431 21.08 26.29 -2.95
C ASP A 431 20.39 27.66 -2.81
N TYR A 432 20.50 28.48 -3.86
CA TYR A 432 19.73 29.72 -3.99
C TYR A 432 18.29 29.40 -4.40
N VAL A 433 17.33 29.60 -3.50
CA VAL A 433 15.89 29.44 -3.79
C VAL A 433 15.40 30.57 -4.69
N CYS A 434 15.92 31.79 -4.50
CA CYS A 434 15.74 32.89 -5.46
C CYS A 434 16.86 33.93 -5.32
N LYS A 435 17.22 34.60 -6.42
CA LYS A 435 18.23 35.67 -6.44
C LYS A 435 17.60 37.05 -6.66
N LYS A 436 18.20 38.07 -6.05
CA LYS A 436 17.81 39.48 -6.20
C LYS A 436 17.78 39.88 -7.67
N GLY A 437 16.69 40.50 -8.10
CA GLY A 437 16.49 40.94 -9.49
C GLY A 437 15.85 39.92 -10.43
N GLU A 438 15.79 38.62 -10.09
CA GLU A 438 15.05 37.62 -10.88
C GLU A 438 13.53 37.91 -10.89
N VAL A 439 12.79 37.41 -11.87
CA VAL A 439 11.33 37.63 -11.98
C VAL A 439 10.60 36.69 -11.02
N GLY A 440 9.94 37.24 -10.00
CA GLY A 440 9.25 36.46 -8.96
C GLY A 440 7.90 35.93 -9.43
N ARG A 441 7.87 34.66 -9.87
CA ARG A 441 6.66 33.95 -10.34
C ARG A 441 5.95 33.14 -9.26
N GLU A 442 6.60 32.87 -8.13
CA GLU A 442 6.10 31.99 -7.06
C GLU A 442 6.31 32.59 -5.65
N MET A 443 5.67 32.01 -4.64
CA MET A 443 6.04 32.15 -3.22
C MET A 443 6.38 30.79 -2.64
N TYR A 444 7.12 30.84 -1.53
CA TYR A 444 7.59 29.65 -0.82
C TYR A 444 7.08 29.69 0.63
N ILE A 445 6.46 28.60 1.07
CA ILE A 445 6.06 28.34 2.46
C ILE A 445 7.02 27.29 3.02
N ILE A 446 7.67 27.56 4.15
CA ILE A 446 8.66 26.61 4.70
C ILE A 446 7.93 25.48 5.43
N LYS A 447 7.94 24.26 4.87
CA LYS A 447 7.38 23.03 5.45
C LYS A 447 8.33 22.48 6.53
N ALA A 448 9.62 22.38 6.22
CA ALA A 448 10.67 21.97 7.15
C ALA A 448 12.04 22.58 6.75
N GLY A 449 12.97 22.63 7.70
CA GLY A 449 14.27 23.28 7.53
C GLY A 449 14.23 24.79 7.75
N GLU A 450 15.27 25.49 7.28
CA GLU A 450 15.40 26.94 7.39
C GLU A 450 16.17 27.53 6.19
N VAL A 451 15.85 28.78 5.86
CA VAL A 451 16.50 29.54 4.77
C VAL A 451 17.00 30.88 5.29
N GLN A 452 18.07 31.40 4.70
CA GLN A 452 18.68 32.67 5.06
C GLN A 452 18.46 33.69 3.94
N VAL A 453 17.93 34.87 4.30
CA VAL A 453 17.82 36.03 3.42
C VAL A 453 19.14 36.77 3.47
N VAL A 454 19.85 36.87 2.34
CA VAL A 454 21.22 37.39 2.28
C VAL A 454 21.41 38.55 1.32
N GLY A 455 22.46 39.32 1.54
CA GLY A 455 22.91 40.39 0.66
C GLY A 455 24.13 41.14 1.20
N GLY A 456 24.05 42.46 1.25
CA GLY A 456 25.22 43.33 1.42
C GLY A 456 26.07 43.41 0.14
N PRO A 457 27.22 44.12 0.16
CA PRO A 457 28.12 44.23 -0.99
C PRO A 457 28.64 42.86 -1.45
N ASP A 458 29.06 42.03 -0.50
CA ASP A 458 29.70 40.72 -0.75
C ASP A 458 28.70 39.58 -0.99
N GLY A 459 27.39 39.88 -0.96
CA GLY A 459 26.31 38.91 -1.11
C GLY A 459 26.14 37.89 0.04
N LYS A 460 27.05 37.89 1.03
CA LYS A 460 27.13 36.90 2.12
C LYS A 460 26.54 37.35 3.46
N THR A 461 26.19 38.63 3.64
CA THR A 461 25.64 39.09 4.92
C THR A 461 24.23 38.55 5.12
N VAL A 462 23.96 37.90 6.26
CA VAL A 462 22.66 37.30 6.58
C VAL A 462 21.80 38.34 7.30
N PHE A 463 20.70 38.77 6.69
CA PHE A 463 19.76 39.71 7.31
C PHE A 463 18.76 39.01 8.24
N VAL A 464 18.21 37.87 7.80
CA VAL A 464 17.16 37.13 8.53
C VAL A 464 17.25 35.64 8.22
N THR A 465 17.19 34.78 9.24
CA THR A 465 16.93 33.34 9.09
C THR A 465 15.44 33.07 9.26
N LEU A 466 14.80 32.47 8.25
CA LEU A 466 13.38 32.09 8.24
C LEU A 466 13.25 30.58 8.50
N ARG A 467 12.44 30.22 9.49
CA ARG A 467 12.16 28.83 9.91
C ARG A 467 10.80 28.34 9.43
N ALA A 468 10.53 27.04 9.56
CA ALA A 468 9.23 26.41 9.25
C ALA A 468 8.02 27.23 9.74
N GLY A 469 6.97 27.31 8.91
CA GLY A 469 5.81 28.19 9.12
C GLY A 469 6.01 29.65 8.67
N SER A 470 7.23 30.05 8.30
CA SER A 470 7.48 31.33 7.62
C SER A 470 7.16 31.25 6.12
N VAL A 471 6.99 32.43 5.51
CA VAL A 471 6.76 32.61 4.07
C VAL A 471 7.73 33.65 3.51
N PHE A 472 8.13 33.47 2.24
CA PHE A 472 8.88 34.48 1.49
C PHE A 472 8.52 34.48 -0.01
N GLY A 473 8.80 35.60 -0.69
CA GLY A 473 8.53 35.81 -2.12
C GLY A 473 7.17 36.46 -2.42
N GLU A 474 6.37 36.70 -1.40
CA GLU A 474 5.00 37.27 -1.43
C GLU A 474 4.94 38.70 -2.00
N ILE A 475 6.02 39.47 -1.87
CA ILE A 475 6.13 40.85 -2.36
C ILE A 475 5.99 40.92 -3.88
N SER A 476 6.70 40.05 -4.62
CA SER A 476 6.69 40.00 -6.09
C SER A 476 5.31 39.54 -6.62
N LEU A 477 4.66 38.62 -5.91
CA LEU A 477 3.34 38.10 -6.26
C LEU A 477 2.26 39.17 -6.27
N LEU A 478 2.06 39.84 -5.13
CA LEU A 478 0.95 40.79 -4.95
C LEU A 478 1.18 42.15 -5.65
N ALA A 479 2.35 42.32 -6.29
CA ALA A 479 2.81 43.48 -7.05
C ALA A 479 2.83 44.79 -6.22
N VAL A 480 3.13 44.68 -4.93
CA VAL A 480 2.92 45.73 -3.93
C VAL A 480 3.95 46.89 -4.01
N GLY A 481 5.02 46.73 -4.79
CA GLY A 481 6.11 47.70 -4.92
C GLY A 481 6.46 48.11 -6.36
N GLY A 482 5.53 48.01 -7.32
CA GLY A 482 5.73 48.45 -8.71
C GLY A 482 6.64 47.57 -9.58
N GLY A 483 7.26 46.52 -9.03
CA GLY A 483 8.12 45.60 -9.76
C GLY A 483 7.78 44.12 -9.53
N ASN A 484 7.85 43.32 -10.59
CA ASN A 484 7.67 41.86 -10.54
C ASN A 484 8.97 41.09 -10.24
N ARG A 485 9.96 41.74 -9.60
CA ARG A 485 11.31 41.18 -9.33
C ARG A 485 11.48 40.78 -7.86
N ARG A 486 12.41 39.86 -7.60
CA ARG A 486 12.85 39.45 -6.26
C ARG A 486 13.70 40.55 -5.61
N THR A 487 13.47 40.84 -4.32
CA THR A 487 14.08 41.97 -3.60
C THR A 487 15.43 41.64 -2.94
N ALA A 488 15.65 40.38 -2.57
CA ALA A 488 16.85 39.89 -1.91
C ALA A 488 17.24 38.50 -2.44
N ASN A 489 18.43 38.01 -2.10
CA ASN A 489 18.80 36.61 -2.28
C ASN A 489 18.22 35.79 -1.12
N VAL A 490 17.79 34.55 -1.39
CA VAL A 490 17.41 33.58 -0.36
C VAL A 490 18.12 32.27 -0.64
N ILE A 491 18.85 31.76 0.36
CA ILE A 491 19.67 30.54 0.30
C ILE A 491 19.15 29.54 1.34
N ALA A 492 19.04 28.26 0.99
CA ALA A 492 18.76 27.21 1.95
C ALA A 492 19.99 26.96 2.84
N HIS A 493 19.83 27.04 4.17
CA HIS A 493 20.95 26.91 5.11
C HIS A 493 21.33 25.43 5.31
N GLY A 494 20.32 24.61 5.63
CA GLY A 494 20.38 23.16 5.56
C GLY A 494 19.53 22.65 4.38
N PHE A 495 19.17 21.37 4.42
CA PHE A 495 18.12 20.85 3.56
C PHE A 495 16.79 21.54 3.90
N ALA A 496 16.09 22.05 2.90
CA ALA A 496 14.87 22.83 3.08
C ALA A 496 13.73 22.27 2.23
N ASN A 497 12.64 21.86 2.89
CA ASN A 497 11.42 21.38 2.24
C ASN A 497 10.43 22.54 2.19
N LEU A 498 10.07 22.98 0.99
CA LEU A 498 9.25 24.15 0.72
C LEU A 498 7.99 23.75 -0.04
N PHE A 499 6.86 24.38 0.26
CA PHE A 499 5.72 24.40 -0.64
C PHE A 499 5.83 25.62 -1.56
N ILE A 500 5.78 25.38 -2.87
CA ILE A 500 5.70 26.42 -3.91
C ILE A 500 4.24 26.70 -4.23
N LEU A 501 3.88 27.98 -4.38
CA LEU A 501 2.60 28.43 -4.94
C LEU A 501 2.83 29.44 -6.07
N ASP A 502 2.18 29.21 -7.22
CA ASP A 502 2.38 29.98 -8.44
C ASP A 502 1.50 31.23 -8.52
N LYS A 503 2.00 32.25 -9.25
CA LYS A 503 1.31 33.53 -9.43
C LYS A 503 0.03 33.46 -10.27
N LYS A 504 -0.15 32.42 -11.08
CA LYS A 504 -1.38 32.23 -11.87
C LYS A 504 -2.49 31.75 -10.95
N ASP A 505 -2.30 30.55 -10.41
CA ASP A 505 -3.11 29.85 -9.42
C ASP A 505 -3.59 30.79 -8.29
N LEU A 506 -2.66 31.51 -7.62
CA LEU A 506 -3.03 32.43 -6.56
C LEU A 506 -3.90 33.61 -7.06
N ASN A 507 -3.65 34.15 -8.26
CA ASN A 507 -4.49 35.24 -8.77
C ASN A 507 -5.87 34.76 -9.20
N GLU A 508 -5.97 33.56 -9.76
CA GLU A 508 -7.21 32.88 -10.16
C GLU A 508 -8.09 32.61 -8.93
N ILE A 509 -7.53 31.96 -7.88
CA ILE A 509 -8.20 31.79 -6.58
C ILE A 509 -8.64 33.15 -6.02
N LEU A 510 -7.76 34.16 -6.03
CA LEU A 510 -8.08 35.51 -5.54
C LEU A 510 -9.04 36.30 -6.45
N VAL A 511 -9.59 35.76 -7.55
CA VAL A 511 -10.79 36.33 -8.19
C VAL A 511 -12.02 36.06 -7.33
N HIS A 512 -12.15 34.84 -6.81
CA HIS A 512 -13.33 34.39 -6.06
C HIS A 512 -13.38 34.93 -4.61
N TYR A 513 -12.22 35.26 -4.01
CA TYR A 513 -12.12 35.71 -2.62
C TYR A 513 -11.61 37.17 -2.48
N PRO A 514 -12.42 38.19 -2.86
CA PRO A 514 -11.98 39.59 -2.93
C PRO A 514 -11.59 40.22 -1.58
N GLU A 515 -12.25 39.84 -0.47
CA GLU A 515 -11.86 40.35 0.86
C GLU A 515 -10.53 39.78 1.33
N SER A 516 -10.29 38.48 1.13
CA SER A 516 -8.98 37.87 1.36
C SER A 516 -7.89 38.53 0.48
N LYS A 517 -8.19 38.86 -0.79
CA LYS A 517 -7.30 39.63 -1.69
C LYS A 517 -6.96 41.02 -1.13
N LYS A 518 -7.93 41.75 -0.58
CA LYS A 518 -7.72 43.04 0.10
C LYS A 518 -6.85 42.86 1.35
N LEU A 519 -7.12 41.85 2.18
CA LEU A 519 -6.38 41.56 3.41
C LEU A 519 -4.92 41.18 3.13
N LEU A 520 -4.66 40.27 2.19
CA LEU A 520 -3.32 39.87 1.78
C LEU A 520 -2.52 41.08 1.26
N ARG A 521 -3.11 41.93 0.41
CA ARG A 521 -2.47 43.19 -0.03
C ARG A 521 -2.23 44.17 1.13
N LYS A 522 -3.12 44.24 2.13
CA LYS A 522 -2.93 45.06 3.35
C LYS A 522 -1.76 44.53 4.21
N LYS A 523 -1.62 43.21 4.35
CA LYS A 523 -0.50 42.58 5.08
C LYS A 523 0.84 42.73 4.34
N ALA A 524 0.89 42.43 3.06
CA ALA A 524 2.11 42.57 2.26
C ALA A 524 2.62 44.03 2.22
N ARG A 525 1.71 45.04 2.19
CA ARG A 525 2.09 46.45 2.39
C ARG A 525 2.73 46.71 3.76
N LYS A 526 2.18 46.15 4.85
CA LYS A 526 2.78 46.27 6.19
C LYS A 526 4.17 45.62 6.25
N MET A 527 4.36 44.45 5.62
CA MET A 527 5.64 43.74 5.59
C MET A 527 6.70 44.52 4.80
N LEU A 528 6.35 45.00 3.59
CA LEU A 528 7.23 45.83 2.77
C LEU A 528 7.63 47.13 3.49
N ASN A 529 6.69 47.80 4.16
CA ASN A 529 6.98 49.03 4.90
C ASN A 529 7.83 48.78 6.15
N LYS A 530 7.68 47.64 6.84
CA LYS A 530 8.52 47.26 7.98
C LYS A 530 9.98 47.04 7.55
N GLY A 531 10.20 46.48 6.35
CA GLY A 531 11.53 46.36 5.72
C GLY A 531 12.08 47.63 5.04
N LYS A 532 11.38 48.78 5.17
CA LYS A 532 11.82 50.08 4.63
C LYS A 532 12.24 51.10 5.70
N LYS A 533 12.17 50.77 7.00
CA LYS A 533 12.78 51.62 8.02
C LYS A 533 14.31 51.58 7.86
N PRO A 534 15.00 52.73 7.74
CA PRO A 534 16.45 52.76 7.85
C PRO A 534 16.86 52.46 9.30
N GLU A 535 18.03 51.85 9.47
CA GLU A 535 18.71 51.81 10.75
C GLU A 535 19.18 53.24 11.10
N PRO A 536 18.99 53.72 12.34
CA PRO A 536 19.54 55.01 12.76
C PRO A 536 21.07 54.95 12.73
N LYS A 537 21.70 55.94 12.09
CA LYS A 537 23.14 56.15 12.21
C LYS A 537 23.49 56.64 13.61
N GLU A 538 24.73 56.37 14.01
CA GLU A 538 25.39 57.06 15.12
C GLU A 538 25.56 58.55 14.79
N GLU A 539 25.47 59.40 15.80
CA GLU A 539 26.17 60.69 15.85
C GLU A 539 26.47 61.00 17.33
N ALA A 540 27.68 61.49 17.63
CA ALA A 540 28.25 61.48 18.98
C ALA A 540 28.59 62.90 19.49
N LYS A 541 28.71 63.03 20.83
CA LYS A 541 29.41 64.15 21.49
C LYS A 541 30.13 63.67 22.76
N GLU A 542 31.35 64.17 22.94
CA GLU A 542 32.31 63.89 24.01
C GLU A 542 32.84 65.23 24.60
N PRO A 543 33.82 65.25 25.53
CA PRO A 543 33.80 64.73 26.90
C PRO A 543 34.05 65.92 27.89
N PRO A 544 34.82 65.91 29.04
CA PRO A 544 36.14 65.29 29.29
C PRO A 544 36.45 64.69 30.70
N LEU A 545 37.62 64.02 30.78
CA LEU A 545 38.53 63.79 31.94
C LEU A 545 38.29 62.63 32.96
N VAL A 546 39.39 62.27 33.63
CA VAL A 546 39.73 60.99 34.31
C VAL A 546 40.50 61.28 35.62
N PRO A 547 40.63 60.40 36.66
CA PRO A 547 41.39 59.13 36.61
C PRO A 547 40.72 57.95 37.41
N ALA A 548 41.45 56.87 37.70
CA ALA A 548 40.91 55.53 37.98
C ALA A 548 41.39 54.83 39.29
N ALA A 549 40.95 53.56 39.46
CA ALA A 549 41.34 52.51 40.44
C ALA A 549 40.55 52.45 41.78
N PRO A 550 40.52 51.29 42.50
CA PRO A 550 41.04 49.95 42.19
C PRO A 550 39.99 48.80 42.27
N VAL A 551 40.42 47.55 41.97
CA VAL A 551 39.61 46.32 42.11
C VAL A 551 39.59 45.79 43.55
N ARG A 552 38.39 45.38 44.06
CA ARG A 552 38.07 44.50 45.22
C ARG A 552 36.54 44.41 45.36
N ALA A 553 35.90 43.39 45.95
CA ALA A 553 36.25 42.00 46.29
C ALA A 553 34.93 41.20 46.46
N GLU A 554 34.98 39.87 46.65
CA GLU A 554 33.78 39.01 46.75
C GLU A 554 32.93 39.25 48.00
N THR A 555 31.60 39.15 47.87
CA THR A 555 30.62 39.21 48.98
C THR A 555 30.47 37.85 49.71
N PRO A 556 30.07 37.84 51.00
CA PRO A 556 30.44 36.76 51.93
C PRO A 556 29.58 35.49 51.85
N LYS A 557 30.17 34.39 52.36
CA LYS A 557 29.70 33.00 52.27
C LYS A 557 28.36 32.66 52.99
N LEU A 558 27.69 33.63 53.62
CA LEU A 558 26.50 33.36 54.46
C LEU A 558 25.28 32.89 53.65
N LEU A 559 25.13 33.33 52.39
CA LEU A 559 23.96 33.00 51.55
C LEU A 559 23.99 31.58 50.95
N LYS A 560 25.15 30.90 50.92
CA LYS A 560 25.22 29.51 50.41
C LYS A 560 24.68 28.48 51.41
N ALA A 561 24.99 28.66 52.71
CA ALA A 561 24.49 27.79 53.77
C ALA A 561 22.95 27.83 53.93
N ALA A 562 22.33 28.98 53.65
CA ALA A 562 20.87 29.12 53.67
C ALA A 562 20.17 28.30 52.57
N LEU A 563 20.79 28.18 51.39
CA LEU A 563 20.24 27.42 50.25
C LEU A 563 20.37 25.90 50.43
N GLU A 564 21.47 25.40 51.01
CA GLU A 564 21.62 23.96 51.29
C GLU A 564 20.62 23.44 52.34
N MET A 565 20.14 24.31 53.24
CA MET A 565 19.12 23.97 54.24
C MET A 565 17.71 23.90 53.63
N THR A 566 17.40 24.72 52.61
CA THR A 566 16.07 24.68 51.96
C THR A 566 15.90 23.50 51.00
N GLU A 567 16.95 23.01 50.33
CA GLU A 567 16.79 21.83 49.45
C GLU A 567 16.58 20.50 50.20
N ARG A 568 16.99 20.38 51.48
CA ARG A 568 16.83 19.13 52.26
C ARG A 568 15.43 18.87 52.83
N SER A 569 14.54 19.87 52.88
CA SER A 569 13.21 19.73 53.49
C SER A 569 12.09 19.36 52.50
N SER A 570 12.31 19.51 51.19
CA SER A 570 11.32 19.22 50.14
C SER A 570 11.30 17.72 49.75
N GLY A 571 10.72 16.88 50.62
CA GLY A 571 10.68 15.42 50.52
C GLY A 571 9.84 14.81 49.37
N LEU A 572 9.94 15.33 48.13
CA LEU A 572 9.09 14.94 46.99
C LEU A 572 9.84 14.50 45.73
N LYS A 573 11.10 14.05 45.84
CA LYS A 573 11.85 13.44 44.71
C LYS A 573 11.88 11.90 44.71
N GLY A 574 11.56 11.24 45.83
CA GLY A 574 11.64 9.76 45.95
C GLY A 574 10.52 8.98 45.23
N ALA A 575 9.29 9.50 45.22
CA ALA A 575 8.12 8.78 44.66
C ALA A 575 8.09 8.77 43.12
N LEU A 576 8.53 9.86 42.47
CA LEU A 576 8.46 10.01 41.01
C LEU A 576 9.55 9.24 40.24
N ALA A 577 10.68 8.92 40.88
CA ALA A 577 11.71 8.09 40.28
C ALA A 577 11.17 6.68 39.90
N LYS A 578 10.40 6.06 40.80
CA LYS A 578 9.92 4.68 40.68
C LYS A 578 8.79 4.47 39.67
N VAL A 579 8.22 5.54 39.12
CA VAL A 579 7.17 5.48 38.07
C VAL A 579 7.79 5.61 36.67
N LYS A 580 8.86 6.40 36.51
CA LYS A 580 9.48 6.67 35.20
C LYS A 580 10.30 5.49 34.65
N GLU A 581 10.70 4.56 35.52
CA GLU A 581 11.57 3.42 35.19
C GLU A 581 10.86 2.28 34.44
N LYS A 582 9.52 2.23 34.44
CA LYS A 582 8.75 1.13 33.82
C LYS A 582 8.24 1.38 32.39
N THR A 583 8.45 2.56 31.80
CA THR A 583 7.85 2.92 30.49
C THR A 583 8.85 2.95 29.33
N ASN A 584 10.15 3.18 29.59
CA ASN A 584 11.17 3.28 28.53
C ASN A 584 12.00 2.00 28.40
N LYS A 585 11.42 0.92 27.86
CA LYS A 585 12.18 -0.29 27.48
C LYS A 585 11.76 -0.91 26.13
N SER A 586 11.52 -0.08 25.12
CA SER A 586 11.22 -0.54 23.75
C SER A 586 11.53 0.48 22.64
N SER A 587 12.77 1.01 22.58
CA SER A 587 13.27 1.71 21.39
C SER A 587 14.80 1.65 21.33
N ILE A 588 15.34 1.10 20.24
CA ILE A 588 16.79 0.98 20.01
C ILE A 588 17.30 2.26 19.34
N SER A 589 18.45 2.75 19.79
CA SER A 589 19.26 3.74 19.06
C SER A 589 20.74 3.42 19.25
N LEU A 590 21.51 3.45 18.16
CA LEU A 590 22.94 3.18 18.20
C LEU A 590 23.72 4.44 18.61
N GLN A 591 24.83 4.26 19.32
CA GLN A 591 25.90 5.26 19.37
C GLN A 591 27.11 4.78 18.55
N PRO A 592 27.86 5.70 17.90
CA PRO A 592 29.05 5.34 17.13
C PRO A 592 30.27 5.18 18.04
N SER A 593 30.91 4.00 18.00
CA SER A 593 32.21 3.76 18.61
C SER A 593 33.35 4.13 17.66
N ILE A 594 34.29 4.94 18.11
CA ILE A 594 35.49 5.31 17.32
C ILE A 594 36.57 4.25 17.50
N SER A 595 36.97 3.59 16.41
CA SER A 595 38.15 2.71 16.36
C SER A 595 38.75 2.71 14.95
N SER A 596 40.04 3.05 14.83
CA SER A 596 40.78 3.12 13.56
C SER A 596 41.25 1.73 13.07
N PRO A 597 41.11 1.39 11.79
CA PRO A 597 41.63 0.14 11.23
C PRO A 597 43.12 0.23 10.85
N LEU A 598 43.89 -0.81 11.16
CA LEU A 598 45.21 -1.06 10.54
C LEU A 598 45.06 -1.78 9.19
N PRO A 599 46.07 -1.70 8.29
CA PRO A 599 46.08 -2.44 7.03
C PRO A 599 46.33 -3.95 7.23
N PRO A 600 45.91 -4.81 6.28
CA PRO A 600 46.21 -6.25 6.31
C PRO A 600 47.67 -6.55 5.94
N PRO A 601 48.22 -7.71 6.36
CA PRO A 601 49.60 -8.11 6.06
C PRO A 601 49.75 -8.69 4.64
N SER A 602 50.87 -8.36 4.00
CA SER A 602 51.32 -9.03 2.76
C SER A 602 52.06 -10.33 3.07
N PRO A 603 51.85 -11.44 2.34
CA PRO A 603 52.75 -12.59 2.37
C PRO A 603 54.03 -12.28 1.58
N ALA A 604 55.18 -12.81 2.03
CA ALA A 604 56.48 -12.58 1.41
C ALA A 604 57.06 -13.84 0.73
N SER A 605 57.36 -13.69 -0.56
CA SER A 605 58.47 -14.32 -1.33
C SER A 605 58.88 -15.79 -1.08
N SER A 606 58.83 -16.59 -2.14
CA SER A 606 59.80 -17.67 -2.39
C SER A 606 60.06 -17.86 -3.90
N LEU A 607 61.27 -17.44 -4.33
CA LEU A 607 62.04 -17.72 -5.56
C LEU A 607 61.36 -18.34 -6.81
N GLU A 608 61.42 -17.58 -7.92
CA GLU A 608 62.19 -17.82 -9.18
C GLU A 608 62.57 -19.25 -9.66
N PRO A 609 62.89 -19.42 -10.97
CA PRO A 609 62.53 -18.62 -12.17
C PRO A 609 62.11 -19.48 -13.39
N ASP A 610 61.69 -18.84 -14.50
CA ASP A 610 62.40 -19.04 -15.80
C ASP A 610 62.10 -17.93 -16.82
N ARG A 611 62.82 -17.94 -17.96
CA ARG A 611 62.86 -16.88 -18.99
C ARG A 611 61.92 -17.14 -20.17
N GLU A 612 61.46 -16.07 -20.84
CA GLU A 612 62.01 -15.66 -22.16
C GLU A 612 61.52 -14.27 -22.61
N VAL A 613 62.00 -13.79 -23.76
CA VAL A 613 61.95 -12.39 -24.24
C VAL A 613 61.51 -12.37 -25.70
N ASP A 614 60.62 -11.46 -26.11
CA ASP A 614 60.78 -10.70 -27.38
C ASP A 614 59.76 -9.57 -27.63
N THR A 615 60.10 -8.70 -28.59
CA THR A 615 59.35 -7.56 -29.16
C THR A 615 59.95 -7.26 -30.57
N PRO A 616 59.43 -6.38 -31.46
CA PRO A 616 58.15 -5.61 -31.47
C PRO A 616 57.40 -5.48 -32.84
N SER A 617 56.10 -5.12 -32.80
CA SER A 617 55.38 -4.29 -33.83
C SER A 617 55.24 -4.85 -35.29
N PRO A 618 54.62 -4.16 -36.29
CA PRO A 618 53.74 -2.95 -36.31
C PRO A 618 52.41 -3.04 -37.12
N MET A 619 51.38 -2.25 -36.73
CA MET A 619 50.28 -1.64 -37.56
C MET A 619 49.32 -2.59 -38.36
N SER A 620 48.14 -2.19 -38.88
CA SER A 620 47.51 -0.87 -39.10
C SER A 620 45.94 -0.88 -39.09
N ALA A 621 45.34 0.31 -38.98
CA ALA A 621 44.03 0.78 -39.52
C ALA A 621 42.69 0.05 -39.23
N GLY A 622 41.59 0.83 -39.13
CA GLY A 622 40.21 0.30 -39.31
C GLY A 622 39.09 0.84 -38.40
N SER A 623 38.69 2.11 -38.54
CA SER A 623 37.42 2.63 -37.97
C SER A 623 36.34 2.73 -39.06
N PRO A 624 35.03 2.55 -38.78
CA PRO A 624 34.24 3.72 -38.39
C PRO A 624 33.02 3.47 -37.45
N THR A 625 32.39 4.57 -37.05
CA THR A 625 31.10 4.67 -36.34
C THR A 625 29.86 4.41 -37.23
N PHE A 626 28.68 4.14 -36.66
CA PHE A 626 27.50 5.02 -36.85
C PHE A 626 26.39 4.86 -35.79
N ARG A 627 25.19 5.44 -36.02
CA ARG A 627 24.16 5.80 -35.01
C ARG A 627 22.81 5.07 -35.14
N SER A 628 22.18 4.88 -33.97
CA SER A 628 20.72 4.91 -33.67
C SER A 628 19.73 5.45 -34.74
N ALA A 629 18.58 4.77 -34.93
CA ALA A 629 17.23 5.34 -34.65
C ALA A 629 16.00 4.39 -34.82
N SER A 630 15.23 4.25 -33.73
CA SER A 630 13.74 4.12 -33.58
C SER A 630 12.75 3.74 -34.72
N ARG A 631 11.74 2.92 -34.34
CA ARG A 631 10.35 2.76 -34.90
C ARG A 631 10.25 2.08 -36.29
N CYS A 632 9.11 1.48 -36.72
CA CYS A 632 7.72 1.51 -36.19
C CYS A 632 6.97 0.14 -36.28
N ARG A 633 5.63 0.13 -36.18
CA ARG A 633 4.72 -1.05 -36.12
C ARG A 633 4.11 -1.46 -37.48
N TYR A 634 3.33 -2.57 -37.43
CA TYR A 634 2.39 -3.15 -38.42
C TYR A 634 3.01 -4.09 -39.47
N SER A 635 2.35 -5.14 -39.99
CA SER A 635 1.29 -6.05 -39.48
C SER A 635 0.97 -7.11 -40.56
N ALA A 636 0.22 -8.15 -40.19
CA ALA A 636 -0.53 -9.08 -41.05
C ALA A 636 0.21 -10.21 -41.81
N MET A 637 -0.25 -11.43 -41.49
CA MET A 637 -0.29 -12.69 -42.27
C MET A 637 -1.17 -12.53 -43.56
N PRO A 638 -1.36 -13.55 -44.44
CA PRO A 638 -0.99 -14.99 -44.36
C PRO A 638 -0.37 -15.62 -45.64
N GLN A 639 0.12 -16.87 -45.56
CA GLN A 639 -0.40 -18.05 -46.33
C GLN A 639 0.52 -19.30 -46.25
N SER A 640 -0.13 -20.46 -46.15
CA SER A 640 0.35 -21.84 -46.44
C SER A 640 -0.29 -22.32 -47.77
N PRO A 641 0.02 -23.48 -48.42
CA PRO A 641 0.54 -24.75 -47.86
C PRO A 641 1.54 -25.58 -48.74
N SER A 642 1.89 -26.79 -48.26
CA SER A 642 2.22 -28.06 -49.00
C SER A 642 3.33 -28.06 -50.10
N GLU A 643 3.99 -29.16 -50.52
CA GLU A 643 3.79 -30.62 -50.33
C GLU A 643 5.11 -31.43 -50.57
N CYS A 644 5.00 -32.77 -50.78
CA CYS A 644 6.04 -33.78 -51.11
C CYS A 644 6.93 -34.28 -49.93
N HIS A 645 7.06 -35.59 -49.62
CA HIS A 645 7.44 -36.80 -50.42
C HIS A 645 8.90 -36.75 -50.91
N SER A 646 9.78 -37.75 -50.72
CA SER A 646 9.73 -39.03 -49.94
C SER A 646 11.21 -39.45 -49.59
N ASP A 647 11.67 -40.67 -49.22
CA ASP A 647 11.19 -42.06 -49.34
C ASP A 647 11.88 -43.07 -48.35
N THR A 648 11.73 -44.36 -48.62
CA THR A 648 12.17 -45.64 -47.97
C THR A 648 13.71 -45.88 -48.11
N VAL A 649 14.46 -46.77 -47.42
CA VAL A 649 14.27 -48.19 -47.01
C VAL A 649 15.13 -48.60 -45.77
N THR A 650 14.68 -49.62 -45.04
CA THR A 650 15.31 -50.31 -43.88
C THR A 650 16.60 -51.11 -44.15
N LYS A 651 17.46 -51.29 -43.12
CA LYS A 651 17.97 -52.63 -42.71
C LYS A 651 18.63 -52.68 -41.31
N GLU A 652 18.43 -53.82 -40.66
CA GLU A 652 19.01 -54.39 -39.41
C GLU A 652 19.19 -55.92 -39.69
N PRO A 653 19.58 -56.85 -38.78
CA PRO A 653 20.06 -56.77 -37.37
C PRO A 653 21.28 -57.69 -37.03
N ILE A 654 21.63 -57.81 -35.71
CA ILE A 654 22.10 -59.06 -35.01
C ILE A 654 23.55 -59.59 -35.36
N SER A 655 24.37 -60.19 -34.48
CA SER A 655 24.30 -60.61 -33.05
C SER A 655 25.72 -60.88 -32.42
N ASP A 656 25.75 -61.40 -31.17
CA ASP A 656 26.78 -62.26 -30.53
C ASP A 656 28.12 -61.65 -30.02
N ASP A 657 28.85 -62.22 -29.02
CA ASP A 657 28.50 -62.96 -27.78
C ASP A 657 29.77 -63.04 -26.83
N GLU A 658 29.60 -63.51 -25.59
CA GLU A 658 30.61 -63.94 -24.57
C GLU A 658 31.66 -62.93 -24.02
N GLY A 659 32.20 -63.20 -22.81
CA GLY A 659 33.31 -62.38 -22.25
C GLY A 659 33.58 -62.41 -20.73
N ASN A 660 33.46 -63.55 -20.03
CA ASN A 660 33.66 -63.62 -18.57
C ASN A 660 35.14 -63.49 -18.13
N GLY A 661 35.50 -62.50 -17.29
CA GLY A 661 36.89 -62.27 -16.84
C GLY A 661 37.05 -61.64 -15.44
N LYS A 662 37.59 -62.42 -14.48
CA LYS A 662 38.00 -61.96 -13.12
C LYS A 662 39.35 -61.21 -13.20
N ARG A 663 39.79 -60.31 -12.30
CA ARG A 663 40.14 -60.54 -10.87
C ARG A 663 40.94 -59.34 -10.29
N LYS A 664 40.87 -59.09 -8.96
CA LYS A 664 41.83 -58.33 -8.08
C LYS A 664 41.98 -56.81 -8.29
N GLU A 665 41.79 -55.96 -7.28
CA GLU A 665 42.60 -55.71 -6.05
C GLU A 665 43.99 -55.07 -6.30
N LYS A 666 44.13 -53.76 -6.04
CA LYS A 666 44.85 -53.26 -4.84
C LYS A 666 44.75 -51.74 -4.61
N LYS A 667 44.94 -51.38 -3.35
CA LYS A 667 45.08 -50.04 -2.73
C LYS A 667 45.94 -49.05 -3.54
N SER A 668 45.52 -47.78 -3.53
CA SER A 668 46.03 -46.82 -2.53
C SER A 668 44.87 -46.04 -1.92
#